data_AF-A0A8T3WR40-F1
#
_entry.id   AF-A0A8T3WR40-F1
#
_cell.length_a   1.000
_cell.length_b   1.000
_cell.length_c   1.000
_cell.angle_alpha   90.00
_cell.angle_beta   90.00
_cell.angle_gamma   90.00
#
_symmetry.space_group_name_H-M   'P 1'
#
loop_
_entity.id
_entity.type
_entity.pdbx_description
1 polymer ?
#
loop_
_entity_poly.entity_id
_entity_poly.type
_entity_poly.pdbx_seq_one_letter_code
_entity_poly.pdbx_strand_id
1 'polypeptide(L)'
;MSYEIPQQLEYKEKIIFGLTFKQLAYLFLFAPQVLIIFFKTPLPLYSKIAISLLPSSLAIGFMFLNLDYHIVSWMIWLKFRKTKNPKKIVQFIGVKEIKNNLIIMNDKRKLAVLKVQPINFSIKPQGSQESITSLFQKLLNAIDFPVQIIMNTETLDLGDYLEAIQKKIELQGNKLFIHLFKKYKEHLESLISQNKVMNRNFYIIIPEKSAIDIQISICERKLDALDLKSSRLDNEQLRKLIDKFFGFPMNIENNPAYIKINETFNRIIFAHGYPRSVEVGFLDKIVSTLGNFDLSLHIEPYHIETMMITLNKELQKQRADLYSAQKREIINPSLEIKYADTKNVLENLQKGKEKLFNVSLYINCRAQNLEELNLLTKRIEAELNSLMIIPKIPQFRMAQGFLSCAPIAKNSLAMRRNITTEALSAFFPFTSSFLQADATGVWLGLNKNNIPIIKDIFKLSNPNGLCLASSGSGKSYMAKLLISRYLLNGVKVMVIDPQGEYRNLVERFNGQRIDLSRTSETMINPLDLMGHEYSEKRLALMDLMPIMLGELTEPQKAFLDKALTKAYEKYCINEAQETWNNQPPILEDIVQVLEDMEKRAITLEKTTIHSLVNRLSMYTDGVFSFLNKHTKIDFNNNFVCFDIGSMPKQVKPVVMFLVLDYVYMKMREDIQRKLLVIDEAWSLLGRTEDASYIFEIVKTCRKFNLALFLINQEVEGMLSSEAGKSVLANTSYTLLMRQKPAVMKNVQDTFYLSNAERISLLTAEVGEGILLMDDEHSEIKIIASEEEHKLITTKPDEILEQNSKKQKQEKPKKVSELKPLGAEKPLVKISVDENKGFYKHKDLKLPDIKYLIKKNYKQSRNINISGRSELYLLKPRRGESLEHFFLIKDIEAYLQKHADKVELFETTKPDIIFEINGKRYAVEVETGKILTKDKNKLQNKIENLKKEYDNNWFFVVTNYRFASSYNQLGKTFTRKNFLKQFPKWLKNT
;
A
#
# COMPACT_ATOMS: atom_id res chain seq x y z
N MET A 1 2.08 -17.05 -23.49
CA MET A 1 2.96 -17.34 -24.66
C MET A 1 4.35 -16.81 -24.35
N SER A 2 5.40 -17.54 -24.74
CA SER A 2 6.80 -17.11 -24.61
C SER A 2 7.27 -16.35 -25.86
N TYR A 3 8.01 -15.27 -25.68
CA TYR A 3 8.59 -14.45 -26.74
C TYR A 3 10.09 -14.72 -26.86
N GLU A 4 10.60 -14.97 -28.06
CA GLU A 4 11.99 -15.36 -28.25
C GLU A 4 12.94 -14.19 -28.57
N ILE A 5 14.02 -14.07 -27.81
CA ILE A 5 15.12 -13.14 -28.10
C ILE A 5 16.11 -13.88 -29.01
N PRO A 6 16.33 -13.39 -30.26
CA PRO A 6 17.23 -14.04 -31.19
C PRO A 6 18.66 -13.99 -30.68
N GLN A 7 19.56 -14.90 -31.06
CA GLN A 7 20.98 -14.83 -30.67
C GLN A 7 21.63 -13.48 -31.06
N GLN A 8 22.66 -13.07 -30.32
CA GLN A 8 23.33 -11.80 -30.59
C GLN A 8 24.05 -11.85 -31.94
N LEU A 9 23.78 -10.86 -32.79
CA LEU A 9 24.36 -10.72 -34.11
C LEU A 9 25.65 -9.89 -34.02
N GLU A 10 26.76 -10.48 -33.56
CA GLU A 10 28.07 -9.83 -33.63
C GLU A 10 28.81 -10.20 -34.93
N TYR A 11 28.71 -9.36 -35.95
CA TYR A 11 29.60 -9.47 -37.11
C TYR A 11 30.90 -8.70 -36.86
N LYS A 12 32.02 -9.42 -36.77
CA LYS A 12 33.36 -8.85 -36.83
C LYS A 12 34.04 -9.40 -38.07
N GLU A 13 34.30 -8.53 -39.04
CA GLU A 13 34.95 -8.91 -40.29
C GLU A 13 36.35 -9.46 -40.00
N LYS A 14 36.53 -10.76 -40.23
CA LYS A 14 37.83 -11.45 -40.16
C LYS A 14 38.41 -11.43 -41.56
N ILE A 15 39.62 -10.89 -41.70
CA ILE A 15 40.22 -10.61 -43.01
C ILE A 15 41.24 -11.70 -43.35
N ILE A 16 42.40 -11.71 -42.68
CA ILE A 16 43.53 -12.60 -42.96
C ILE A 16 43.86 -13.39 -41.68
N PHE A 17 44.12 -14.70 -41.81
CA PHE A 17 44.44 -15.62 -40.70
C PHE A 17 43.38 -15.66 -39.57
N GLY A 18 42.13 -15.34 -39.87
CA GLY A 18 41.06 -15.29 -38.86
C GLY A 18 41.14 -14.10 -37.90
N LEU A 19 42.04 -13.14 -38.16
CA LEU A 19 42.18 -11.89 -37.41
C LEU A 19 41.29 -10.79 -38.01
N THR A 20 40.77 -9.93 -37.13
CA THR A 20 40.07 -8.69 -37.53
C THR A 20 41.05 -7.64 -38.04
N PHE A 21 40.58 -6.65 -38.79
CA PHE A 21 41.41 -5.50 -39.21
C PHE A 21 42.14 -4.85 -38.03
N LYS A 22 41.42 -4.65 -36.92
CA LYS A 22 41.95 -4.09 -35.67
C LYS A 22 43.10 -4.94 -35.12
N GLN A 23 42.93 -6.27 -35.11
CA GLN A 23 43.97 -7.19 -34.65
C GLN A 23 45.20 -7.20 -35.57
N LEU A 24 44.99 -7.14 -36.89
CA LEU A 24 46.07 -7.01 -37.86
C LEU A 24 46.84 -5.71 -37.67
N ALA A 25 46.16 -4.59 -37.43
CA ALA A 25 46.81 -3.31 -37.18
C ALA A 25 47.75 -3.37 -35.95
N TYR A 26 47.33 -4.00 -34.86
CA TYR A 26 48.19 -4.20 -33.69
C TYR A 26 49.34 -5.18 -33.96
N LEU A 27 49.08 -6.25 -34.73
CA LEU A 27 50.13 -7.16 -35.16
C LEU A 27 51.21 -6.41 -35.96
N PHE A 28 50.81 -5.56 -36.91
CA PHE A 28 51.74 -4.74 -37.70
C PHE A 28 52.48 -3.69 -36.86
N LEU A 29 51.89 -3.20 -35.76
CA LEU A 29 52.53 -2.25 -34.87
C LEU A 29 53.65 -2.89 -34.03
N PHE A 30 53.41 -4.09 -33.49
CA PHE A 30 54.31 -4.73 -32.51
C PHE A 30 55.25 -5.78 -33.13
N ALA A 31 54.85 -6.49 -34.20
CA ALA A 31 55.68 -7.52 -34.82
C ALA A 31 57.03 -7.00 -35.36
N PRO A 32 57.13 -5.80 -35.98
CA PRO A 32 58.42 -5.26 -36.41
C PRO A 32 59.37 -5.01 -35.24
N GLN A 33 58.87 -4.65 -34.06
CA GLN A 33 59.69 -4.41 -32.87
C GLN A 33 60.36 -5.72 -32.42
N VAL A 34 59.60 -6.81 -32.40
CA VAL A 34 60.11 -8.16 -32.09
C VAL A 34 61.16 -8.58 -33.13
N LEU A 35 60.89 -8.37 -34.42
CA LEU A 35 61.82 -8.69 -35.51
C LEU A 35 63.13 -7.88 -35.42
N ILE A 36 63.06 -6.58 -35.11
CA ILE A 36 64.24 -5.73 -34.92
C ILE A 36 65.07 -6.23 -33.73
N ILE A 37 64.44 -6.59 -32.62
CA ILE A 37 65.12 -7.12 -31.43
C ILE A 37 65.87 -8.41 -31.80
N PHE A 38 65.25 -9.33 -32.53
CA PHE A 38 65.88 -10.61 -32.89
C PHE A 38 66.99 -10.47 -33.94
N PHE A 39 66.77 -9.69 -34.99
CA PHE A 39 67.63 -9.69 -36.18
C PHE A 39 68.59 -8.51 -36.30
N LYS A 40 68.33 -7.37 -35.65
CA LYS A 40 69.17 -6.16 -35.77
C LYS A 40 69.98 -5.80 -34.53
N THR A 41 69.76 -6.44 -33.38
CA THR A 41 70.52 -6.15 -32.16
C THR A 41 71.68 -7.14 -31.96
N PRO A 42 72.86 -6.67 -31.50
CA PRO A 42 74.02 -7.53 -31.18
C PRO A 42 73.91 -8.12 -29.76
N LEU A 43 72.71 -8.45 -29.31
CA LEU A 43 72.47 -8.97 -27.96
C LEU A 43 72.53 -10.51 -27.90
N PRO A 44 72.90 -11.11 -26.77
CA PRO A 44 72.78 -12.55 -26.54
C PRO A 44 71.33 -13.03 -26.69
N LEU A 45 71.14 -14.29 -27.12
CA LEU A 45 69.82 -14.87 -27.40
C LEU A 45 68.85 -14.75 -26.20
N TYR A 46 69.33 -15.01 -24.99
CA TYR A 46 68.53 -14.86 -23.76
C TYR A 46 68.02 -13.43 -23.55
N SER A 47 68.85 -12.43 -23.80
CA SER A 47 68.47 -11.01 -23.70
C SER A 47 67.47 -10.62 -24.78
N LYS A 48 67.62 -11.14 -26.00
CA LYS A 48 66.66 -10.92 -27.11
C LYS A 48 65.28 -11.48 -26.75
N ILE A 49 65.22 -12.71 -26.24
CA ILE A 49 63.97 -13.34 -25.79
C ILE A 49 63.34 -12.50 -24.67
N ALA A 50 64.12 -12.14 -23.64
CA ALA A 50 63.63 -11.35 -22.50
C ALA A 50 63.04 -9.99 -22.93
N ILE A 51 63.71 -9.25 -23.81
CA ILE A 51 63.26 -7.93 -24.26
C ILE A 51 62.06 -8.06 -25.21
N SER A 52 61.99 -9.11 -26.02
CA SER A 52 60.89 -9.36 -26.96
C SER A 52 59.56 -9.75 -26.29
N LEU A 53 59.60 -10.24 -25.04
CA LEU A 53 58.39 -10.61 -24.29
C LEU A 53 57.46 -9.40 -24.07
N LEU A 54 58.01 -8.21 -23.88
CA LEU A 54 57.22 -7.00 -23.63
C LEU A 54 56.37 -6.57 -24.84
N PRO A 55 56.92 -6.33 -26.05
CA PRO A 55 56.10 -6.04 -27.23
C PRO A 55 55.19 -7.21 -27.63
N SER A 56 55.61 -8.46 -27.41
CA SER A 56 54.78 -9.64 -27.69
C SER A 56 53.56 -9.74 -26.75
N SER A 57 53.76 -9.51 -25.46
CA SER A 57 52.66 -9.49 -24.47
C SER A 57 51.73 -8.31 -24.67
N LEU A 58 52.25 -7.13 -25.04
CA LEU A 58 51.43 -5.99 -25.45
C LEU A 58 50.62 -6.31 -26.70
N ALA A 59 51.23 -6.91 -27.73
CA ALA A 59 50.52 -7.32 -28.94
C ALA A 59 49.34 -8.25 -28.61
N ILE A 60 49.58 -9.29 -27.80
CA ILE A 60 48.53 -10.21 -27.34
C ILE A 60 47.45 -9.47 -26.55
N GLY A 61 47.85 -8.58 -25.64
CA GLY A 61 46.92 -7.77 -24.84
C GLY A 61 46.02 -6.88 -25.69
N PHE A 62 46.58 -6.15 -26.66
CA PHE A 62 45.82 -5.29 -27.56
C PHE A 62 44.95 -6.08 -28.56
N MET A 63 45.45 -7.21 -29.06
CA MET A 63 44.73 -8.04 -30.05
C MET A 63 43.59 -8.85 -29.44
N PHE A 64 43.78 -9.45 -28.26
CA PHE A 64 42.85 -10.45 -27.72
C PHE A 64 42.20 -10.03 -26.40
N LEU A 65 42.83 -9.15 -25.62
CA LEU A 65 42.31 -8.71 -24.32
C LEU A 65 41.72 -7.30 -24.34
N ASN A 66 41.60 -6.66 -25.51
CA ASN A 66 41.08 -5.29 -25.67
C ASN A 66 41.76 -4.27 -24.75
N LEU A 67 43.08 -4.38 -24.59
CA LEU A 67 43.85 -3.52 -23.69
C LEU A 67 43.69 -2.03 -24.03
N ASP A 68 43.50 -1.68 -25.30
CA ASP A 68 43.20 -0.33 -25.76
C ASP A 68 41.93 0.24 -25.13
N TYR A 69 40.86 -0.53 -25.11
CA TYR A 69 39.60 -0.13 -24.51
C TYR A 69 39.74 0.10 -23.00
N HIS A 70 40.51 -0.75 -22.31
CA HIS A 70 40.80 -0.58 -20.88
C HIS A 70 41.64 0.66 -20.60
N ILE A 71 42.69 0.91 -21.39
CA ILE A 71 43.56 2.09 -21.26
C ILE A 71 42.77 3.37 -21.52
N VAL A 72 41.96 3.42 -22.59
CA VAL A 72 41.10 4.57 -22.90
C VAL A 72 40.08 4.82 -21.79
N SER A 73 39.45 3.75 -21.27
CA SER A 73 38.51 3.87 -20.16
C SER A 73 39.18 4.42 -18.89
N TRP A 74 40.39 3.95 -18.58
CA TRP A 74 41.18 4.43 -17.46
C TRP A 74 41.62 5.90 -17.63
N MET A 75 42.04 6.31 -18.84
CA MET A 75 42.38 7.70 -19.14
C MET A 75 41.17 8.63 -19.04
N ILE A 76 40.00 8.22 -19.54
CA ILE A 76 38.76 8.98 -19.40
C ILE A 76 38.36 9.09 -17.92
N TRP A 77 38.50 8.01 -17.16
CA TRP A 77 38.26 8.00 -15.71
C TRP A 77 39.18 8.99 -14.98
N LEU A 78 40.48 8.99 -15.28
CA LEU A 78 41.45 9.95 -14.71
C LEU A 78 41.05 11.40 -14.98
N LYS A 79 40.60 11.70 -16.21
CA LYS A 79 40.17 13.06 -16.61
C LYS A 79 38.98 13.58 -15.80
N PHE A 80 38.12 12.68 -15.30
CA PHE A 80 36.90 13.01 -14.55
C PHE A 80 36.88 12.42 -13.13
N ARG A 81 38.05 12.25 -12.49
CA ARG A 81 38.16 11.62 -11.15
C ARG A 81 37.49 12.43 -10.04
N LYS A 82 37.76 13.73 -9.97
CA LYS A 82 37.04 14.70 -9.11
C LYS A 82 36.87 16.02 -9.86
N THR A 83 35.66 16.57 -9.90
CA THR A 83 35.45 17.90 -10.49
C THR A 83 34.34 18.66 -9.76
N LYS A 84 34.64 19.93 -9.46
CA LYS A 84 33.70 20.95 -8.96
C LYS A 84 33.57 22.13 -9.93
N ASN A 85 34.27 22.10 -11.07
CA ASN A 85 34.32 23.22 -12.00
C ASN A 85 33.02 23.28 -12.83
N PRO A 86 32.23 24.36 -12.77
CA PRO A 86 30.96 24.49 -13.50
C PRO A 86 31.09 24.28 -15.01
N LYS A 87 32.16 24.78 -15.65
CA LYS A 87 32.38 24.60 -17.10
C LYS A 87 32.58 23.12 -17.47
N LYS A 88 33.33 22.38 -16.65
CA LYS A 88 33.53 20.94 -16.84
C LYS A 88 32.25 20.14 -16.58
N ILE A 89 31.40 20.59 -15.66
CA ILE A 89 30.10 19.97 -15.36
C ILE A 89 29.12 20.18 -16.52
N VAL A 90 29.01 21.40 -17.06
CA VAL A 90 28.18 21.68 -18.24
C VAL A 90 28.66 20.86 -19.45
N GLN A 91 29.98 20.74 -19.63
CA GLN A 91 30.54 19.89 -20.68
C GLN A 91 30.24 18.39 -20.45
N PHE A 92 30.21 17.95 -19.20
CA PHE A 92 29.89 16.57 -18.82
C PHE A 92 28.42 16.22 -19.09
N ILE A 93 27.49 17.09 -18.65
CA ILE A 93 26.04 16.92 -18.82
C ILE A 93 25.65 17.05 -20.30
N GLY A 94 26.21 18.05 -20.99
CA GLY A 94 25.96 18.29 -22.40
C GLY A 94 24.68 19.07 -22.70
N VAL A 95 23.92 19.52 -21.70
CA VAL A 95 22.75 20.39 -21.88
C VAL A 95 23.21 21.84 -22.03
N LYS A 96 22.78 22.48 -23.12
CA LYS A 96 23.10 23.89 -23.42
C LYS A 96 22.05 24.82 -22.83
N GLU A 97 20.78 24.58 -23.14
CA GLU A 97 19.64 25.38 -22.68
C GLU A 97 18.33 24.58 -22.78
N ILE A 98 17.28 25.06 -22.10
CA ILE A 98 15.91 24.56 -22.22
C ILE A 98 15.05 25.69 -22.78
N LYS A 99 14.44 25.46 -23.94
CA LYS A 99 13.67 26.47 -24.68
C LYS A 99 12.58 25.78 -25.52
N ASN A 100 11.42 26.42 -25.64
CA ASN A 100 10.28 25.94 -26.43
C ASN A 100 9.86 24.49 -26.08
N ASN A 101 9.86 24.13 -24.79
CA ASN A 101 9.54 22.81 -24.29
C ASN A 101 10.43 21.71 -24.90
N LEU A 102 11.71 22.06 -25.13
CA LEU A 102 12.76 21.19 -25.65
C LEU A 102 14.05 21.37 -24.84
N ILE A 103 14.79 20.28 -24.67
CA ILE A 103 16.17 20.29 -24.17
C ILE A 103 17.10 20.43 -25.38
N ILE A 104 17.92 21.47 -25.41
CA ILE A 104 18.90 21.72 -26.47
C ILE A 104 20.27 21.28 -25.95
N MET A 105 20.89 20.33 -26.64
CA MET A 105 22.20 19.79 -26.31
C MET A 105 23.34 20.62 -26.92
N ASN A 106 24.55 20.51 -26.38
CA ASN A 106 25.75 21.18 -26.90
C ASN A 106 26.12 20.76 -28.32
N ASP A 107 25.74 19.54 -28.71
CA ASP A 107 25.88 19.00 -30.07
C ASP A 107 24.74 19.42 -31.02
N LYS A 108 23.90 20.39 -30.60
CA LYS A 108 22.72 20.92 -31.30
C LYS A 108 21.55 19.94 -31.42
N ARG A 109 21.61 18.73 -30.85
CA ARG A 109 20.45 17.84 -30.79
C ARG A 109 19.36 18.45 -29.92
N LYS A 110 18.10 18.34 -30.36
CA LYS A 110 16.92 18.72 -29.56
C LYS A 110 16.25 17.47 -29.04
N LEU A 111 15.78 17.52 -27.79
CA LEU A 111 15.09 16.43 -27.14
C LEU A 111 13.73 16.91 -26.64
N ALA A 112 12.69 16.13 -26.90
CA ALA A 112 11.40 16.27 -26.24
C ALA A 112 11.26 15.21 -25.14
N VAL A 113 10.51 15.53 -24.09
CA VAL A 113 10.23 14.59 -22.99
C VAL A 113 8.73 14.50 -22.80
N LEU A 114 8.20 13.28 -22.94
CA LEU A 114 6.82 12.94 -22.60
C LEU A 114 6.81 12.25 -21.24
N LYS A 115 6.01 12.74 -20.30
CA LYS A 115 5.69 12.03 -19.07
C LYS A 115 4.51 11.10 -19.32
N VAL A 116 4.65 9.83 -18.95
CA VAL A 116 3.64 8.79 -19.15
C VAL A 116 3.13 8.33 -17.78
N GLN A 117 1.81 8.29 -17.61
CA GLN A 117 1.21 7.72 -16.41
C GLN A 117 1.28 6.19 -16.48
N PRO A 118 1.85 5.52 -15.47
CA PRO A 118 1.93 4.05 -15.47
C PRO A 118 0.57 3.42 -15.14
N ILE A 119 0.41 2.16 -15.55
CA ILE A 119 -0.74 1.32 -15.23
C ILE A 119 -0.31 0.16 -14.33
N ASN A 120 -1.24 -0.44 -13.60
CA ASN A 120 -0.94 -1.63 -12.80
C ASN A 120 -1.03 -2.91 -13.64
N PHE A 121 -0.07 -3.08 -14.55
CA PHE A 121 -0.08 -4.13 -15.58
C PHE A 121 -0.23 -5.54 -14.99
N SER A 122 0.47 -5.82 -13.87
CA SER A 122 0.48 -7.14 -13.23
C SER A 122 -0.88 -7.62 -12.70
N ILE A 123 -1.82 -6.71 -12.41
CA ILE A 123 -3.13 -7.04 -11.85
C ILE A 123 -4.19 -7.21 -12.96
N LYS A 124 -3.88 -6.75 -14.19
CA LYS A 124 -4.81 -6.88 -15.31
C LYS A 124 -5.01 -8.36 -15.68
N PRO A 125 -6.23 -8.77 -16.08
CA PRO A 125 -6.48 -10.10 -16.60
C PRO A 125 -5.54 -10.44 -17.77
N GLN A 126 -5.22 -11.73 -17.93
CA GLN A 126 -4.26 -12.18 -18.94
C GLN A 126 -4.59 -11.67 -20.36
N GLY A 127 -5.86 -11.71 -20.77
CA GLY A 127 -6.27 -11.20 -22.10
C GLY A 127 -6.03 -9.69 -22.28
N SER A 128 -6.18 -8.92 -21.20
CA SER A 128 -5.88 -7.47 -21.22
C SER A 128 -4.37 -7.22 -21.28
N GLN A 129 -3.56 -8.00 -20.56
CA GLN A 129 -2.10 -7.92 -20.64
C GLN A 129 -1.57 -8.22 -22.06
N GLU A 130 -2.11 -9.25 -22.70
CA GLU A 130 -1.77 -9.62 -24.09
C GLU A 130 -2.18 -8.50 -25.07
N SER A 131 -3.35 -7.90 -24.88
CA SER A 131 -3.84 -6.78 -25.68
C SER A 131 -2.95 -5.54 -25.56
N ILE A 132 -2.56 -5.16 -24.34
CA ILE A 132 -1.64 -4.04 -24.07
C ILE A 132 -0.27 -4.32 -24.71
N THR A 133 0.24 -5.55 -24.59
CA THR A 133 1.52 -5.97 -25.18
C THR A 133 1.49 -5.86 -26.71
N SER A 134 0.41 -6.31 -27.35
CA SER A 134 0.21 -6.20 -28.80
C SER A 134 0.12 -4.73 -29.26
N LEU A 135 -0.58 -3.87 -28.51
CA LEU A 135 -0.65 -2.43 -28.79
C LEU A 135 0.72 -1.76 -28.63
N PHE A 136 1.52 -2.17 -27.64
CA PHE A 136 2.88 -1.68 -27.45
C PHE A 136 3.82 -2.14 -28.57
N GLN A 137 3.64 -3.35 -29.08
CA GLN A 137 4.32 -3.81 -30.30
C GLN A 137 4.01 -2.92 -31.51
N LYS A 138 2.75 -2.48 -31.66
CA LYS A 138 2.35 -1.52 -32.72
C LYS A 138 3.01 -0.15 -32.53
N LEU A 139 3.23 0.30 -31.30
CA LEU A 139 4.00 1.52 -31.00
C LEU A 139 5.46 1.35 -31.43
N LEU A 140 6.12 0.25 -31.04
CA LEU A 140 7.49 -0.04 -31.43
C LEU A 140 7.64 -0.09 -32.97
N ASN A 141 6.70 -0.74 -33.66
CA ASN A 141 6.68 -0.79 -35.12
C ASN A 141 6.42 0.58 -35.79
N ALA A 142 5.76 1.52 -35.11
CA ALA A 142 5.56 2.88 -35.63
C ALA A 142 6.80 3.76 -35.49
N ILE A 143 7.71 3.43 -34.57
CA ILE A 143 8.92 4.20 -34.32
C ILE A 143 10.02 3.78 -35.30
N ASP A 144 10.58 4.76 -36.02
CA ASP A 144 11.76 4.64 -36.90
C ASP A 144 12.93 5.51 -36.42
N PHE A 145 12.79 6.13 -35.26
CA PHE A 145 13.79 6.97 -34.59
C PHE A 145 14.19 6.40 -33.22
N PRO A 146 15.38 6.74 -32.69
CA PRO A 146 15.77 6.27 -31.36
C PRO A 146 14.90 6.91 -30.28
N VAL A 147 14.57 6.16 -29.23
CA VAL A 147 13.89 6.64 -28.02
C VAL A 147 14.59 6.11 -26.78
N GLN A 148 14.54 6.88 -25.71
CA GLN A 148 14.97 6.45 -24.38
C GLN A 148 13.76 6.45 -23.46
N ILE A 149 13.48 5.33 -22.82
CA ILE A 149 12.45 5.22 -21.78
C ILE A 149 13.16 5.22 -20.43
N ILE A 150 12.77 6.14 -19.54
CA ILE A 150 13.31 6.25 -18.20
C ILE A 150 12.21 6.03 -17.19
N MET A 151 12.47 5.14 -16.24
CA MET A 151 11.79 5.08 -14.96
C MET A 151 12.68 5.75 -13.93
N ASN A 152 12.21 6.85 -13.37
CA ASN A 152 12.88 7.57 -12.30
C ASN A 152 12.17 7.33 -10.97
N THR A 153 12.93 6.94 -9.96
CA THR A 153 12.40 6.72 -8.61
C THR A 153 12.59 7.98 -7.77
N GLU A 154 11.53 8.43 -7.11
CA GLU A 154 11.57 9.57 -6.20
C GLU A 154 10.98 9.18 -4.85
N THR A 155 11.34 9.88 -3.78
CA THR A 155 10.57 9.81 -2.54
C THR A 155 9.17 10.35 -2.82
N LEU A 156 8.14 9.63 -2.38
CA LEU A 156 6.77 10.09 -2.51
C LEU A 156 6.62 11.45 -1.81
N ASP A 157 6.18 12.45 -2.55
CA ASP A 157 5.85 13.78 -2.02
C ASP A 157 4.34 13.97 -2.12
N LEU A 158 3.72 14.31 -0.99
CA LEU A 158 2.29 14.60 -0.89
C LEU A 158 2.01 16.09 -0.62
N GLY A 159 3.00 16.97 -0.81
CA GLY A 159 2.88 18.41 -0.59
C GLY A 159 1.64 19.01 -1.25
N ASP A 160 1.46 18.79 -2.56
CA ASP A 160 0.31 19.32 -3.33
C ASP A 160 -1.04 18.84 -2.76
N TYR A 161 -1.14 17.56 -2.40
CA TYR A 161 -2.33 16.96 -1.80
C TYR A 161 -2.64 17.56 -0.42
N LEU A 162 -1.63 17.68 0.42
CA LEU A 162 -1.75 18.23 1.76
C LEU A 162 -2.11 19.73 1.70
N GLU A 163 -1.51 20.50 0.80
CA GLU A 163 -1.85 21.91 0.60
C GLU A 163 -3.29 22.09 0.12
N ALA A 164 -3.77 21.22 -0.78
CA ALA A 164 -5.15 21.27 -1.26
C ALA A 164 -6.17 21.05 -0.12
N ILE A 165 -5.91 20.09 0.77
CA ILE A 165 -6.76 19.84 1.95
C ILE A 165 -6.65 21.00 2.94
N GLN A 166 -5.43 21.50 3.19
CA GLN A 166 -5.20 22.60 4.12
C GLN A 166 -6.02 23.83 3.73
N LYS A 167 -6.01 24.22 2.45
CA LYS A 167 -6.80 25.34 1.92
C LYS A 167 -8.30 25.16 2.20
N LYS A 168 -8.84 23.96 1.97
CA LYS A 168 -10.27 23.66 2.24
C LYS A 168 -10.61 23.81 3.72
N ILE A 169 -9.73 23.35 4.60
CA ILE A 169 -9.96 23.38 6.06
C ILE A 169 -9.85 24.81 6.60
N GLU A 170 -8.89 25.59 6.09
CA GLU A 170 -8.74 27.01 6.43
C GLU A 170 -9.99 27.81 6.03
N LEU A 171 -10.59 27.52 4.87
CA LEU A 171 -11.85 28.12 4.43
C LEU A 171 -13.04 27.79 5.36
N GLN A 172 -13.04 26.62 6.00
CA GLN A 172 -14.12 26.23 6.92
C GLN A 172 -13.98 26.87 8.31
N GLY A 173 -12.79 27.35 8.69
CA GLY A 173 -12.55 28.04 9.97
C GLY A 173 -12.72 27.20 11.24
N ASN A 174 -12.91 25.87 11.14
CA ASN A 174 -13.13 25.00 12.29
C ASN A 174 -11.80 24.61 12.96
N LYS A 175 -11.58 25.08 14.21
CA LYS A 175 -10.37 24.79 15.00
C LYS A 175 -10.11 23.29 15.19
N LEU A 176 -11.16 22.47 15.33
CA LEU A 176 -11.01 21.02 15.45
C LEU A 176 -10.41 20.43 14.18
N PHE A 177 -10.88 20.87 13.01
CA PHE A 177 -10.44 20.32 11.73
C PHE A 177 -9.00 20.73 11.43
N ILE A 178 -8.63 21.98 11.75
CA ILE A 178 -7.25 22.46 11.66
C ILE A 178 -6.33 21.58 12.52
N HIS A 179 -6.73 21.29 13.76
CA HIS A 179 -5.94 20.45 14.66
C HIS A 179 -5.82 18.99 14.16
N LEU A 180 -6.95 18.38 13.78
CA LEU A 180 -6.98 17.02 13.25
C LEU A 180 -6.16 16.89 11.97
N PHE A 181 -6.27 17.85 11.06
CA PHE A 181 -5.50 17.86 9.82
C PHE A 181 -4.00 18.02 10.06
N LYS A 182 -3.60 18.87 11.01
CA LYS A 182 -2.18 18.97 11.39
C LYS A 182 -1.62 17.63 11.85
N LYS A 183 -2.37 16.89 12.67
CA LYS A 183 -1.96 15.57 13.19
C LYS A 183 -1.99 14.47 12.14
N TYR A 184 -3.01 14.50 11.29
CA TYR A 184 -3.10 13.70 10.08
C TYR A 184 -1.87 13.90 9.18
N LYS A 185 -1.49 15.16 8.91
CA LYS A 185 -0.33 15.54 8.09
C LYS A 185 0.98 15.05 8.70
N GLU A 186 1.23 15.35 9.98
CA GLU A 186 2.41 14.88 10.72
C GLU A 186 2.55 13.35 10.67
N HIS A 187 1.44 12.63 10.82
CA HIS A 187 1.43 11.18 10.79
C HIS A 187 1.72 10.62 9.38
N LEU A 188 1.09 11.17 8.34
CA LEU A 188 1.28 10.73 6.97
C LEU A 188 2.71 10.99 6.47
N GLU A 189 3.27 12.17 6.77
CA GLU A 189 4.67 12.52 6.47
C GLU A 189 5.65 11.59 7.21
N SER A 190 5.38 11.29 8.49
CA SER A 190 6.17 10.32 9.26
C SER A 190 6.12 8.92 8.65
N LEU A 191 4.96 8.44 8.22
CA LEU A 191 4.82 7.13 7.58
C LEU A 191 5.60 7.05 6.26
N ILE A 192 5.51 8.10 5.43
CA ILE A 192 6.25 8.18 4.16
C ILE A 192 7.76 8.16 4.41
N SER A 193 8.23 8.94 5.39
CA SER A 193 9.64 9.01 5.74
C SER A 193 10.16 7.69 6.34
N GLN A 194 9.40 7.07 7.23
CA GLN A 194 9.81 5.83 7.91
C GLN A 194 9.82 4.63 6.95
N ASN A 195 8.78 4.52 6.12
CA ASN A 195 8.65 3.42 5.16
C ASN A 195 9.46 3.66 3.89
N LYS A 196 10.15 4.82 3.76
CA LYS A 196 10.89 5.25 2.57
C LYS A 196 10.04 5.03 1.30
N VAL A 197 8.76 5.45 1.36
CA VAL A 197 7.80 5.21 0.27
C VAL A 197 8.29 5.93 -0.97
N MET A 198 8.47 5.17 -2.05
CA MET A 198 8.95 5.70 -3.32
C MET A 198 7.79 5.84 -4.31
N ASN A 199 7.93 6.76 -5.25
CA ASN A 199 7.11 6.88 -6.44
C ASN A 199 7.96 6.63 -7.69
N ARG A 200 7.35 6.08 -8.74
CA ARG A 200 8.01 5.82 -10.04
C ARG A 200 7.39 6.67 -11.13
N ASN A 201 8.17 7.60 -11.64
CA ASN A 201 7.79 8.43 -12.76
C ASN A 201 8.37 7.84 -14.05
N PHE A 202 7.57 7.80 -15.11
CA PHE A 202 8.00 7.27 -16.41
C PHE A 202 8.05 8.38 -17.45
N TYR A 203 9.13 8.37 -18.23
CA TYR A 203 9.40 9.37 -19.26
C TYR A 203 9.85 8.70 -20.55
N ILE A 204 9.37 9.21 -21.68
CA ILE A 204 9.92 8.91 -23.02
C ILE A 204 10.69 10.15 -23.49
N ILE A 205 11.98 9.99 -23.72
CA ILE A 205 12.86 11.02 -24.25
C ILE A 205 13.05 10.75 -25.74
N ILE A 206 12.64 11.72 -26.55
CA ILE A 206 12.60 11.64 -28.01
C ILE A 206 13.65 12.61 -28.58
N PRO A 207 14.81 12.12 -29.04
CA PRO A 207 15.75 12.92 -29.82
C PRO A 207 15.22 13.24 -31.22
N GLU A 208 15.42 14.48 -31.65
CA GLU A 208 15.13 14.94 -33.01
C GLU A 208 15.97 14.16 -34.03
N LYS A 209 15.31 13.43 -34.94
CA LYS A 209 15.92 12.76 -36.09
C LYS A 209 15.60 13.50 -37.40
N SER A 210 14.35 13.93 -37.56
CA SER A 210 13.87 14.64 -38.74
C SER A 210 12.97 15.82 -38.34
N ALA A 211 11.79 15.53 -37.80
CA ALA A 211 10.83 16.53 -37.33
C ALA A 211 10.28 16.13 -35.96
N ILE A 212 10.73 16.82 -34.91
CA ILE A 212 10.47 16.40 -33.53
C ILE A 212 8.97 16.39 -33.19
N ASP A 213 8.18 17.34 -33.69
CA ASP A 213 6.73 17.40 -33.41
C ASP A 213 5.96 16.24 -34.07
N ILE A 214 6.41 15.76 -35.24
CA ILE A 214 5.86 14.55 -35.87
C ILE A 214 6.20 13.33 -35.00
N GLN A 215 7.46 13.21 -34.54
CA GLN A 215 7.90 12.10 -33.69
C GLN A 215 7.09 12.07 -32.37
N ILE A 216 6.84 13.23 -31.76
CA ILE A 216 6.01 13.39 -30.57
C ILE A 216 4.57 12.93 -30.84
N SER A 217 3.93 13.44 -31.89
CA SER A 217 2.53 13.09 -32.20
C SER A 217 2.33 11.60 -32.55
N ILE A 218 3.36 10.93 -33.07
CA ILE A 218 3.34 9.47 -33.25
C ILE A 218 3.33 8.77 -31.90
N CYS A 219 4.20 9.17 -30.97
CA CYS A 219 4.24 8.59 -29.63
C CYS A 219 2.94 8.84 -28.85
N GLU A 220 2.45 10.08 -28.81
CA GLU A 220 1.21 10.45 -28.09
C GLU A 220 0.01 9.62 -28.60
N ARG A 221 -0.26 9.62 -29.92
CA ARG A 221 -1.37 8.84 -30.49
C ARG A 221 -1.28 7.34 -30.21
N LYS A 222 -0.07 6.78 -30.15
CA LYS A 222 0.13 5.35 -29.87
C LYS A 222 0.02 5.03 -28.38
N LEU A 223 0.38 5.96 -27.50
CA LEU A 223 0.15 5.86 -26.06
C LEU A 223 -1.33 6.03 -25.70
N ASP A 224 -2.04 6.94 -26.37
CA ASP A 224 -3.50 7.10 -26.20
C ASP A 224 -4.24 5.83 -26.63
N ALA A 225 -3.80 5.17 -27.72
CA ALA A 225 -4.33 3.88 -28.13
C ALA A 225 -4.07 2.74 -27.13
N LEU A 226 -3.11 2.92 -26.21
CA LEU A 226 -2.82 2.02 -25.08
C LEU A 226 -3.61 2.38 -23.81
N ASP A 227 -4.48 3.41 -23.87
CA ASP A 227 -5.13 4.03 -22.71
C ASP A 227 -4.11 4.59 -21.68
N LEU A 228 -2.92 4.96 -22.16
CA LEU A 228 -1.88 5.57 -21.33
C LEU A 228 -1.91 7.09 -21.48
N LYS A 229 -2.33 7.78 -20.42
CA LYS A 229 -2.26 9.23 -20.36
C LYS A 229 -0.82 9.71 -20.45
N SER A 230 -0.55 10.56 -21.44
CA SER A 230 0.77 11.15 -21.66
C SER A 230 0.68 12.68 -21.74
N SER A 231 1.76 13.36 -21.35
CA SER A 231 1.85 14.82 -21.42
C SER A 231 3.28 15.26 -21.73
N ARG A 232 3.43 16.21 -22.66
CA ARG A 232 4.71 16.85 -22.95
C ARG A 232 5.10 17.78 -21.81
N LEU A 233 6.35 17.66 -21.34
CA LEU A 233 6.86 18.54 -20.29
C LEU A 233 7.12 19.96 -20.81
N ASP A 234 6.70 20.94 -20.04
CA ASP A 234 7.02 22.36 -20.29
C ASP A 234 8.44 22.73 -19.84
N ASN A 235 8.88 23.96 -20.12
CA ASN A 235 10.21 24.43 -19.74
C ASN A 235 10.50 24.34 -18.23
N GLU A 236 9.52 24.58 -17.36
CA GLU A 236 9.72 24.54 -15.91
C GLU A 236 9.85 23.10 -15.43
N GLN A 237 8.97 22.22 -15.92
CA GLN A 237 9.00 20.79 -15.64
C GLN A 237 10.28 20.12 -16.16
N LEU A 238 10.76 20.50 -17.35
CA LEU A 238 12.05 20.05 -17.90
C LEU A 238 13.22 20.48 -17.03
N ARG A 239 13.24 21.73 -16.55
CA ARG A 239 14.27 22.21 -15.60
C ARG A 239 14.23 21.40 -14.32
N LYS A 240 13.06 21.21 -13.72
CA LYS A 240 12.88 20.37 -12.52
C LYS A 240 13.38 18.94 -12.73
N LEU A 241 13.09 18.31 -13.88
CA LEU A 241 13.57 16.96 -14.21
C LEU A 241 15.10 16.89 -14.26
N ILE A 242 15.73 17.85 -14.95
CA ILE A 242 17.20 17.92 -15.09
C ILE A 242 17.86 18.23 -13.74
N ASP A 243 17.33 19.21 -13.00
CA ASP A 243 17.84 19.60 -11.69
C ASP A 243 17.74 18.46 -10.69
N LYS A 244 16.64 17.70 -10.69
CA LYS A 244 16.48 16.51 -9.83
C LYS A 244 17.48 15.41 -10.17
N PHE A 245 17.76 15.17 -11.46
CA PHE A 245 18.67 14.10 -11.86
C PHE A 245 20.15 14.44 -11.58
N PHE A 246 20.56 15.68 -11.86
CA PHE A 246 21.97 16.09 -11.73
C PHE A 246 22.30 16.77 -10.40
N GLY A 247 21.38 17.50 -9.79
CA GLY A 247 21.54 18.26 -8.55
C GLY A 247 22.57 19.39 -8.67
N PHE A 248 22.10 20.63 -8.84
CA PHE A 248 22.99 21.80 -8.96
C PHE A 248 23.14 22.57 -7.63
N PRO A 249 24.34 23.08 -7.29
CA PRO A 249 25.63 22.86 -7.97
C PRO A 249 26.12 21.41 -7.82
N MET A 250 26.64 20.84 -8.90
CA MET A 250 27.03 19.42 -8.97
C MET A 250 28.48 19.23 -8.52
N ASN A 251 28.73 18.26 -7.63
CA ASN A 251 30.05 17.79 -7.25
C ASN A 251 30.19 16.32 -7.65
N ILE A 252 31.22 15.99 -8.44
CA ILE A 252 31.42 14.65 -8.98
C ILE A 252 32.68 14.03 -8.38
N GLU A 253 32.55 12.86 -7.77
CA GLU A 253 33.66 11.97 -7.41
C GLU A 253 33.50 10.61 -8.11
N ASN A 254 34.25 10.41 -9.19
CA ASN A 254 34.17 9.22 -10.03
C ASN A 254 35.13 8.15 -9.53
N ASN A 255 34.60 7.08 -8.95
CA ASN A 255 35.38 5.93 -8.50
C ASN A 255 35.26 4.77 -9.53
N PRO A 256 36.13 3.75 -9.45
CA PRO A 256 36.05 2.62 -10.39
C PRO A 256 34.72 1.86 -10.32
N ALA A 257 34.14 1.71 -9.13
CA ALA A 257 32.95 0.86 -8.88
C ALA A 257 31.67 1.64 -8.50
N TYR A 258 31.74 2.97 -8.40
CA TYR A 258 30.61 3.86 -8.12
C TYR A 258 30.96 5.30 -8.51
N ILE A 259 29.96 6.18 -8.59
CA ILE A 259 30.16 7.61 -8.77
C ILE A 259 29.37 8.37 -7.70
N LYS A 260 30.02 9.26 -6.96
CA LYS A 260 29.35 10.12 -5.98
C LYS A 260 28.97 11.41 -6.67
N ILE A 261 27.68 11.72 -6.70
CA ILE A 261 27.13 12.99 -7.18
C ILE A 261 26.57 13.73 -5.96
N ASN A 262 27.15 14.87 -5.61
CA ASN A 262 26.85 15.60 -4.38
C ASN A 262 27.03 14.69 -3.17
N GLU A 263 25.95 14.42 -2.42
CA GLU A 263 25.96 13.48 -1.29
C GLU A 263 25.48 12.07 -1.62
N THR A 264 24.99 11.84 -2.85
CA THR A 264 24.41 10.55 -3.24
C THR A 264 25.45 9.67 -3.96
N PHE A 265 25.60 8.44 -3.48
CA PHE A 265 26.38 7.42 -4.15
C PHE A 265 25.54 6.71 -5.20
N ASN A 266 26.04 6.64 -6.43
CA ASN A 266 25.40 6.03 -7.58
C ASN A 266 26.23 4.83 -8.04
N ARG A 267 25.58 3.69 -8.32
CA ARG A 267 26.22 2.53 -8.96
C ARG A 267 25.40 2.09 -10.16
N ILE A 268 26.06 2.04 -11.30
CA ILE A 268 25.42 1.63 -12.55
C ILE A 268 25.57 0.12 -12.72
N ILE A 269 24.47 -0.51 -13.08
CA ILE A 269 24.41 -1.91 -13.51
C ILE A 269 23.88 -1.89 -14.95
N PHE A 270 24.44 -2.71 -15.83
CA PHE A 270 23.91 -2.92 -17.17
C PHE A 270 23.61 -4.39 -17.41
N ALA A 271 22.59 -4.64 -18.23
CA ALA A 271 22.29 -5.99 -18.71
C ALA A 271 23.33 -6.39 -19.75
N HIS A 272 24.18 -7.36 -19.41
CA HIS A 272 25.16 -7.92 -20.33
C HIS A 272 24.58 -9.08 -21.15
N GLY A 273 23.75 -9.90 -20.53
CA GLY A 273 23.07 -11.04 -21.16
C GLY A 273 21.58 -11.03 -20.86
N TYR A 274 20.80 -11.62 -21.76
CA TYR A 274 19.35 -11.74 -21.68
C TYR A 274 18.96 -13.22 -21.86
N PRO A 275 17.82 -13.66 -21.29
CA PRO A 275 17.30 -15.00 -21.56
C PRO A 275 16.95 -15.19 -23.04
N ARG A 276 16.83 -16.45 -23.46
CA ARG A 276 16.35 -16.78 -24.82
C ARG A 276 14.85 -16.56 -24.97
N SER A 277 14.08 -16.76 -23.90
CA SER A 277 12.62 -16.62 -23.88
C SER A 277 12.22 -15.66 -22.77
N VAL A 278 11.28 -14.76 -23.06
CA VAL A 278 10.68 -13.82 -22.10
C VAL A 278 9.17 -13.95 -22.10
N GLU A 279 8.54 -13.65 -20.97
CA GLU A 279 7.08 -13.66 -20.81
C GLU A 279 6.52 -12.24 -20.84
N VAL A 280 5.19 -12.13 -21.00
CA VAL A 280 4.47 -10.85 -20.92
C VAL A 280 4.77 -10.17 -19.57
N GLY A 281 5.08 -8.87 -19.58
CA GLY A 281 5.44 -8.13 -18.36
C GLY A 281 6.84 -8.49 -17.82
N PHE A 282 7.79 -8.80 -18.70
CA PHE A 282 9.14 -9.25 -18.31
C PHE A 282 9.86 -8.30 -17.35
N LEU A 283 9.63 -6.98 -17.49
CA LEU A 283 10.22 -5.98 -16.61
C LEU A 283 9.40 -5.68 -15.35
N ASP A 284 8.18 -6.19 -15.20
CA ASP A 284 7.30 -5.86 -14.07
C ASP A 284 7.91 -6.21 -12.72
N LYS A 285 8.63 -7.34 -12.67
CA LYS A 285 9.30 -7.78 -11.44
C LYS A 285 10.36 -6.79 -10.98
N ILE A 286 11.21 -6.32 -11.90
CA ILE A 286 12.23 -5.32 -11.57
C ILE A 286 11.59 -3.94 -11.33
N VAL A 287 10.59 -3.55 -12.12
CA VAL A 287 9.87 -2.28 -11.96
C VAL A 287 9.02 -2.24 -10.68
N SER A 288 8.68 -3.38 -10.08
CA SER A 288 7.96 -3.44 -8.79
C SER A 288 8.90 -3.62 -7.58
N THR A 289 10.20 -3.85 -7.80
CA THR A 289 11.16 -4.15 -6.73
C THR A 289 11.40 -2.94 -5.81
N LEU A 290 11.21 -3.06 -4.49
CA LEU A 290 11.48 -1.96 -3.56
C LEU A 290 12.97 -1.52 -3.55
N GLY A 291 13.22 -0.24 -3.75
CA GLY A 291 14.56 0.36 -3.66
C GLY A 291 14.66 1.71 -4.39
N ASN A 292 15.70 2.49 -4.06
CA ASN A 292 15.98 3.77 -4.72
C ASN A 292 16.89 3.55 -5.94
N PHE A 293 16.30 3.19 -7.08
CA PHE A 293 17.04 3.04 -8.33
C PHE A 293 16.25 3.52 -9.54
N ASP A 294 16.96 3.96 -10.57
CA ASP A 294 16.37 4.31 -11.86
C ASP A 294 16.61 3.19 -12.87
N LEU A 295 15.73 3.08 -13.85
CA LEU A 295 15.88 2.18 -14.99
C LEU A 295 15.87 3.03 -16.26
N SER A 296 16.82 2.79 -17.15
CA SER A 296 16.91 3.44 -18.46
C SER A 296 16.99 2.38 -19.54
N LEU A 297 16.02 2.40 -20.45
CA LEU A 297 15.92 1.54 -21.61
C LEU A 297 16.15 2.39 -22.87
N HIS A 298 17.25 2.16 -23.57
CA HIS A 298 17.48 2.77 -24.90
C HIS A 298 16.97 1.82 -25.96
N ILE A 299 16.15 2.33 -26.87
CA ILE A 299 15.59 1.60 -28.00
C ILE A 299 15.98 2.34 -29.27
N GLU A 300 16.86 1.75 -30.05
CA GLU A 300 17.37 2.33 -31.29
C GLU A 300 17.00 1.41 -32.47
N PRO A 301 16.12 1.84 -33.38
CA PRO A 301 15.78 1.05 -34.57
C PRO A 301 17.03 0.75 -35.39
N TYR A 302 17.21 -0.50 -35.77
CA TYR A 302 18.35 -0.92 -36.57
C TYR A 302 18.03 -0.68 -38.06
N HIS A 303 18.98 -0.11 -38.81
CA HIS A 303 18.79 0.16 -40.24
C HIS A 303 18.59 -1.14 -41.02
N ILE A 304 17.46 -1.25 -41.73
CA ILE A 304 17.03 -2.48 -42.42
C ILE A 304 18.06 -2.94 -43.45
N GLU A 305 18.58 -2.03 -44.28
CA GLU A 305 19.56 -2.37 -45.33
C GLU A 305 20.82 -3.02 -44.77
N THR A 306 21.42 -2.41 -43.74
CA THR A 306 22.61 -2.95 -43.07
C THR A 306 22.32 -4.32 -42.45
N MET A 307 21.16 -4.47 -41.83
CA MET A 307 20.73 -5.72 -41.19
C MET A 307 20.56 -6.86 -42.20
N MET A 308 19.90 -6.59 -43.33
CA MET A 308 19.71 -7.56 -44.40
C MET A 308 21.05 -8.07 -44.93
N ILE A 309 22.03 -7.18 -45.11
CA ILE A 309 23.38 -7.56 -45.55
C ILE A 309 24.06 -8.42 -44.48
N THR A 310 24.03 -8.01 -43.21
CA THR A 310 24.67 -8.74 -42.11
C THR A 310 24.05 -10.11 -41.88
N LEU A 311 22.72 -10.22 -41.85
CA LEU A 311 22.00 -11.48 -41.68
C LEU A 311 22.24 -12.43 -42.84
N ASN A 312 22.21 -11.95 -44.08
CA ASN A 312 22.52 -12.78 -45.25
C ASN A 312 23.96 -13.32 -45.20
N LYS A 313 24.94 -12.49 -44.83
CA LYS A 313 26.34 -12.92 -44.65
C LYS A 313 26.48 -13.97 -43.54
N GLU A 314 25.82 -13.77 -42.40
CA GLU A 314 25.81 -14.74 -41.29
C GLU A 314 25.14 -16.06 -41.70
N LEU A 315 24.02 -16.00 -42.42
CA LEU A 315 23.32 -17.19 -42.90
C LEU A 315 24.18 -17.99 -43.90
N GLN A 316 24.87 -17.31 -44.82
CA GLN A 316 25.82 -17.95 -45.74
C GLN A 316 26.96 -18.66 -44.99
N LYS A 317 27.52 -18.01 -43.98
CA LYS A 317 28.58 -18.58 -43.14
C LYS A 317 28.10 -19.79 -42.34
N GLN A 318 26.97 -19.67 -41.65
CA GLN A 318 26.37 -20.76 -40.87
C GLN A 318 26.05 -21.96 -41.77
N ARG A 319 25.58 -21.71 -43.00
CA ARG A 319 25.36 -22.76 -44.01
C ARG A 319 26.67 -23.45 -44.44
N ALA A 320 27.75 -22.69 -44.65
CA ALA A 320 29.06 -23.24 -44.97
C ALA A 320 29.63 -24.06 -43.81
N ASP A 321 29.49 -23.57 -42.58
CA ASP A 321 29.92 -24.27 -41.36
C ASP A 321 29.14 -25.59 -41.18
N LEU A 322 27.81 -25.58 -41.39
CA LEU A 322 26.96 -26.78 -41.37
C LEU A 322 27.37 -27.80 -42.43
N TYR A 323 27.59 -27.34 -43.67
CA TYR A 323 28.07 -28.20 -44.76
C TYR A 323 29.43 -28.83 -44.43
N SER A 324 30.34 -28.06 -43.82
CA SER A 324 31.65 -28.56 -43.39
C SER A 324 31.56 -29.59 -42.26
N ALA A 325 30.63 -29.40 -41.33
CA ALA A 325 30.38 -30.32 -40.21
C ALA A 325 29.75 -31.62 -40.72
N GLN A 326 28.75 -31.53 -41.61
CA GLN A 326 28.13 -32.68 -42.27
C GLN A 326 29.15 -33.50 -43.07
N LYS A 327 30.05 -32.85 -43.82
CA LYS A 327 31.14 -33.52 -44.55
C LYS A 327 32.11 -34.27 -43.64
N ARG A 328 32.21 -33.88 -42.37
CA ARG A 328 33.02 -34.55 -41.33
C ARG A 328 32.21 -35.52 -40.48
N GLU A 329 30.95 -35.77 -40.83
CA GLU A 329 30.00 -36.59 -40.05
C GLU A 329 29.78 -36.08 -38.61
N ILE A 330 30.02 -34.78 -38.37
CA ILE A 330 29.80 -34.13 -37.07
C ILE A 330 28.40 -33.52 -37.06
N ILE A 331 27.53 -34.02 -36.20
CA ILE A 331 26.21 -33.42 -35.94
C ILE A 331 26.40 -32.25 -34.98
N ASN A 332 25.98 -31.05 -35.39
CA ASN A 332 26.03 -29.85 -34.54
C ASN A 332 24.63 -29.23 -34.39
N PRO A 333 23.79 -29.76 -33.47
CA PRO A 333 22.42 -29.31 -33.28
C PRO A 333 22.32 -27.82 -32.92
N SER A 334 23.32 -27.29 -32.19
CA SER A 334 23.36 -25.88 -31.80
C SER A 334 23.50 -24.96 -33.01
N LEU A 335 24.27 -25.37 -34.01
CA LEU A 335 24.46 -24.61 -35.25
C LEU A 335 23.23 -24.71 -36.16
N GLU A 336 22.56 -25.86 -36.21
CA GLU A 336 21.30 -26.03 -36.95
C GLU A 336 20.19 -25.14 -36.40
N ILE A 337 20.02 -25.13 -35.08
CA ILE A 337 19.07 -24.24 -34.40
C ILE A 337 19.41 -22.77 -34.70
N LYS A 338 20.69 -22.41 -34.62
CA LYS A 338 21.14 -21.03 -34.92
C LYS A 338 20.82 -20.62 -36.37
N TYR A 339 21.01 -21.54 -37.32
CA TYR A 339 20.69 -21.31 -38.72
C TYR A 339 19.19 -21.12 -38.94
N ALA A 340 18.35 -21.98 -38.32
CA ALA A 340 16.91 -21.85 -38.36
C ALA A 340 16.43 -20.51 -37.78
N ASP A 341 16.93 -20.12 -36.60
CA ASP A 341 16.57 -18.85 -35.95
C ASP A 341 16.96 -17.64 -36.82
N THR A 342 18.19 -17.63 -37.35
CA THR A 342 18.69 -16.54 -38.20
C THR A 342 17.84 -16.41 -39.47
N LYS A 343 17.45 -17.54 -40.06
CA LYS A 343 16.57 -17.58 -41.24
C LYS A 343 15.17 -17.05 -40.93
N ASN A 344 14.58 -17.46 -39.81
CA ASN A 344 13.25 -16.99 -39.39
C ASN A 344 13.22 -15.48 -39.17
N VAL A 345 14.24 -14.93 -38.48
CA VAL A 345 14.38 -13.48 -38.30
C VAL A 345 14.48 -12.77 -39.65
N LEU A 346 15.32 -13.26 -40.57
CA LEU A 346 15.47 -12.69 -41.91
C LEU A 346 14.14 -12.70 -42.69
N GLU A 347 13.41 -13.82 -42.66
CA GLU A 347 12.12 -13.94 -43.33
C GLU A 347 11.06 -12.98 -42.76
N ASN A 348 10.96 -12.85 -41.44
CA ASN A 348 10.00 -11.97 -40.79
C ASN A 348 10.30 -10.48 -41.06
N LEU A 349 11.58 -10.12 -41.13
CA LEU A 349 12.04 -8.80 -41.54
C LEU A 349 11.71 -8.51 -43.02
N GLN A 350 11.96 -9.47 -43.94
CA GLN A 350 11.61 -9.32 -45.36
C GLN A 350 10.11 -9.18 -45.59
N LYS A 351 9.30 -9.90 -44.81
CA LYS A 351 7.84 -9.82 -44.84
C LYS A 351 7.29 -8.53 -44.18
N GLY A 352 8.15 -7.70 -43.58
CA GLY A 352 7.76 -6.48 -42.87
C GLY A 352 6.94 -6.71 -41.60
N LYS A 353 6.93 -7.94 -41.07
CA LYS A 353 6.17 -8.31 -39.86
C LYS A 353 6.81 -7.79 -38.59
N GLU A 354 8.15 -7.74 -38.57
CA GLU A 354 8.95 -7.33 -37.42
C GLU A 354 10.04 -6.33 -37.84
N LYS A 355 10.47 -5.53 -36.87
CA LYS A 355 11.74 -4.78 -36.89
C LYS A 355 12.72 -5.34 -35.87
N LEU A 356 14.00 -5.04 -36.04
CA LEU A 356 15.04 -5.29 -35.05
C LEU A 356 15.49 -3.97 -34.41
N PHE A 357 15.70 -3.99 -33.11
CA PHE A 357 16.17 -2.85 -32.33
C PHE A 357 17.49 -3.17 -31.63
N ASN A 358 18.36 -2.17 -31.53
CA ASN A 358 19.43 -2.17 -30.54
C ASN A 358 18.84 -1.69 -29.21
N VAL A 359 18.85 -2.58 -28.23
CA VAL A 359 18.29 -2.36 -26.90
C VAL A 359 19.40 -2.32 -25.87
N SER A 360 19.37 -1.33 -24.99
CA SER A 360 20.28 -1.22 -23.85
C SER A 360 19.51 -0.97 -22.57
N LEU A 361 19.65 -1.86 -21.59
CA LEU A 361 19.03 -1.75 -20.27
C LEU A 361 20.08 -1.40 -19.22
N TYR A 362 19.87 -0.27 -18.55
CA TYR A 362 20.72 0.26 -17.48
C TYR A 362 19.91 0.47 -16.20
N ILE A 363 20.52 0.21 -15.06
CA ILE A 363 19.98 0.51 -13.74
C ILE A 363 20.96 1.41 -12.98
N ASN A 364 20.46 2.49 -12.40
CA ASN A 364 21.22 3.39 -11.52
C ASN A 364 20.75 3.21 -10.08
N CYS A 365 21.51 2.46 -9.27
CA CYS A 365 21.25 2.32 -7.83
C CYS A 365 21.76 3.55 -7.07
N ARG A 366 20.93 4.15 -6.21
CA ARG A 366 21.24 5.36 -5.44
C ARG A 366 21.12 5.12 -3.93
N ALA A 367 22.09 5.62 -3.17
CA ALA A 367 22.05 5.56 -1.71
C ALA A 367 22.84 6.71 -1.05
N GLN A 368 22.58 6.97 0.23
CA GLN A 368 23.27 8.02 1.00
C GLN A 368 24.61 7.54 1.57
N ASN A 369 24.83 6.22 1.65
CA ASN A 369 26.09 5.64 2.07
C ASN A 369 26.42 4.37 1.26
N LEU A 370 27.67 3.95 1.30
CA LEU A 370 28.17 2.81 0.53
C LEU A 370 27.59 1.46 0.98
N GLU A 371 27.20 1.33 2.25
CA GLU A 371 26.66 0.08 2.80
C GLU A 371 25.24 -0.17 2.26
N GLU A 372 24.38 0.85 2.33
CA GLU A 372 23.06 0.86 1.68
C GLU A 372 23.17 0.62 0.17
N LEU A 373 24.15 1.26 -0.50
CA LEU A 373 24.39 1.07 -1.93
C LEU A 373 24.72 -0.39 -2.25
N ASN A 374 25.56 -1.03 -1.44
CA ASN A 374 25.95 -2.43 -1.62
C ASN A 374 24.77 -3.38 -1.43
N LEU A 375 23.94 -3.16 -0.41
CA LEU A 375 22.74 -3.95 -0.18
C LEU A 375 21.73 -3.80 -1.32
N LEU A 376 21.49 -2.57 -1.77
CA LEU A 376 20.59 -2.30 -2.91
C LEU A 376 21.12 -2.93 -4.19
N THR A 377 22.42 -2.80 -4.48
CA THR A 377 23.07 -3.40 -5.65
C THR A 377 22.85 -4.93 -5.66
N LYS A 378 23.14 -5.61 -4.55
CA LYS A 378 22.97 -7.07 -4.45
C LYS A 378 21.52 -7.50 -4.66
N ARG A 379 20.56 -6.75 -4.12
CA ARG A 379 19.12 -7.02 -4.33
C ARG A 379 18.75 -6.91 -5.81
N ILE A 380 19.16 -5.83 -6.47
CA ILE A 380 18.88 -5.60 -7.88
C ILE A 380 19.56 -6.65 -8.77
N GLU A 381 20.81 -7.03 -8.45
CA GLU A 381 21.49 -8.13 -9.14
C GLU A 381 20.74 -9.45 -8.96
N ALA A 382 20.25 -9.76 -7.76
CA ALA A 382 19.45 -10.97 -7.51
C ALA A 382 18.14 -10.98 -8.31
N GLU A 383 17.43 -9.86 -8.37
CA GLU A 383 16.20 -9.73 -9.16
C GLU A 383 16.47 -9.89 -10.66
N LEU A 384 17.51 -9.23 -11.20
CA LEU A 384 17.92 -9.41 -12.59
C LEU A 384 18.30 -10.86 -12.91
N ASN A 385 19.08 -11.50 -12.03
CA ASN A 385 19.44 -12.90 -12.20
C ASN A 385 18.21 -13.83 -12.16
N SER A 386 17.19 -13.50 -11.36
CA SER A 386 15.93 -14.27 -11.33
C SER A 386 15.13 -14.16 -12.63
N LEU A 387 15.34 -13.07 -13.38
CA LEU A 387 14.84 -12.87 -14.75
C LEU A 387 15.81 -13.42 -15.80
N MET A 388 16.86 -14.14 -15.39
CA MET A 388 17.93 -14.67 -16.25
C MET A 388 18.66 -13.58 -17.04
N ILE A 389 18.59 -12.33 -16.59
CA ILE A 389 19.43 -11.22 -17.06
C ILE A 389 20.76 -11.32 -16.33
N ILE A 390 21.87 -11.20 -17.06
CA ILE A 390 23.22 -11.21 -16.47
C ILE A 390 23.63 -9.76 -16.16
N PRO A 391 23.61 -9.31 -14.88
CA PRO A 391 24.02 -7.97 -14.51
C PRO A 391 25.55 -7.84 -14.51
N LYS A 392 26.05 -6.69 -14.97
CA LYS A 392 27.47 -6.30 -14.87
C LYS A 392 27.61 -4.84 -14.44
N ILE A 393 28.71 -4.57 -13.75
CA ILE A 393 29.10 -3.22 -13.31
C ILE A 393 30.16 -2.67 -14.29
N PRO A 394 29.98 -1.46 -14.86
CA PRO A 394 30.92 -0.89 -15.82
C PRO A 394 32.12 -0.26 -15.10
N GLN A 395 33.05 -1.09 -14.62
CA GLN A 395 34.23 -0.64 -13.89
C GLN A 395 35.03 0.40 -14.68
N PHE A 396 35.47 1.47 -14.00
CA PHE A 396 36.13 2.65 -14.59
C PHE A 396 35.29 3.45 -15.59
N ARG A 397 34.05 3.05 -15.87
CA ARG A 397 33.13 3.74 -16.80
C ARG A 397 31.84 4.23 -16.12
N MET A 398 31.89 4.48 -14.81
CA MET A 398 30.73 4.91 -14.02
C MET A 398 30.14 6.23 -14.52
N ALA A 399 30.98 7.19 -14.91
CA ALA A 399 30.55 8.47 -15.45
C ALA A 399 29.76 8.31 -16.76
N GLN A 400 30.23 7.44 -17.67
CA GLN A 400 29.52 7.12 -18.92
C GLN A 400 28.22 6.36 -18.62
N GLY A 401 28.23 5.46 -17.63
CA GLY A 401 27.04 4.76 -17.17
C GLY A 401 25.98 5.72 -16.63
N PHE A 402 26.38 6.67 -15.79
CA PHE A 402 25.49 7.66 -15.22
C PHE A 402 24.84 8.52 -16.31
N LEU A 403 25.61 8.99 -17.29
CA LEU A 403 25.06 9.72 -18.45
C LEU A 403 24.14 8.86 -19.32
N SER A 404 24.35 7.54 -19.36
CA SER A 404 23.47 6.61 -20.08
C SER A 404 22.14 6.40 -19.35
N CYS A 405 22.07 6.67 -18.05
CA CYS A 405 20.82 6.65 -17.28
C CYS A 405 20.12 8.02 -17.24
N ALA A 406 20.81 9.10 -17.60
CA ALA A 406 20.26 10.45 -17.58
C ALA A 406 19.23 10.71 -18.69
N PRO A 407 18.24 11.60 -18.48
CA PRO A 407 17.19 11.96 -19.45
C PRO A 407 17.71 12.85 -20.59
N ILE A 408 18.75 12.39 -21.29
CA ILE A 408 19.43 13.15 -22.36
C ILE A 408 19.59 12.36 -23.67
N ALA A 409 18.92 11.21 -23.80
CA ALA A 409 18.96 10.32 -24.97
C ALA A 409 20.39 10.07 -25.49
N LYS A 410 21.32 9.76 -24.58
CA LYS A 410 22.73 9.52 -24.90
C LYS A 410 23.25 8.23 -24.28
N ASN A 411 23.30 7.17 -25.09
CA ASN A 411 23.87 5.89 -24.70
C ASN A 411 25.42 5.92 -24.75
N SER A 412 26.06 6.43 -23.69
CA SER A 412 27.52 6.57 -23.63
C SER A 412 28.26 5.27 -23.31
N LEU A 413 27.59 4.29 -22.69
CA LEU A 413 28.16 2.96 -22.47
C LEU A 413 28.18 2.10 -23.73
N ALA A 414 27.16 2.25 -24.60
CA ALA A 414 26.97 1.54 -25.85
C ALA A 414 26.89 0.00 -25.71
N MET A 415 26.35 -0.48 -24.58
CA MET A 415 26.10 -1.91 -24.34
C MET A 415 24.77 -2.31 -25.00
N ARG A 416 24.81 -2.70 -26.28
CA ARG A 416 23.64 -2.95 -27.11
C ARG A 416 23.35 -4.45 -27.27
N ARG A 417 22.07 -4.80 -27.32
CA ARG A 417 21.58 -6.13 -27.67
C ARG A 417 20.54 -6.03 -28.79
N ASN A 418 20.67 -6.84 -29.84
CA ASN A 418 19.65 -6.93 -30.88
C ASN A 418 18.42 -7.67 -30.35
N ILE A 419 17.24 -7.07 -30.41
CA ILE A 419 15.97 -7.67 -29.97
C ILE A 419 14.91 -7.37 -31.03
N THR A 420 14.06 -8.34 -31.37
CA THR A 420 12.95 -8.15 -32.31
C THR A 420 11.83 -7.34 -31.69
N THR A 421 10.93 -6.81 -32.52
CA THR A 421 9.77 -6.01 -32.03
C THR A 421 8.87 -6.84 -31.13
N GLU A 422 8.62 -8.10 -31.52
CA GLU A 422 7.81 -9.04 -30.75
C GLU A 422 8.43 -9.26 -29.36
N ALA A 423 9.70 -9.65 -29.27
CA ALA A 423 10.35 -9.86 -27.98
C ALA A 423 10.50 -8.58 -27.15
N LEU A 424 10.73 -7.43 -27.78
CA LEU A 424 10.81 -6.15 -27.08
C LEU A 424 9.45 -5.70 -26.53
N SER A 425 8.33 -6.15 -27.12
CA SER A 425 7.00 -5.80 -26.60
C SER A 425 6.75 -6.34 -25.19
N ALA A 426 7.34 -7.51 -24.86
CA ALA A 426 7.31 -8.09 -23.53
C ALA A 426 8.02 -7.25 -22.45
N PHE A 427 8.89 -6.30 -22.86
CA PHE A 427 9.60 -5.37 -21.97
C PHE A 427 8.76 -4.14 -21.63
N PHE A 428 7.43 -4.22 -21.72
CA PHE A 428 6.52 -3.11 -21.43
C PHE A 428 6.92 -2.41 -20.12
N PRO A 429 7.36 -1.14 -20.16
CA PRO A 429 8.01 -0.52 -19.02
C PRO A 429 7.06 0.30 -18.15
N PHE A 430 5.86 0.66 -18.63
CA PHE A 430 4.93 1.59 -17.97
C PHE A 430 4.03 0.89 -16.95
N THR A 431 4.63 0.03 -16.13
CA THR A 431 3.97 -0.71 -15.05
C THR A 431 4.30 -0.09 -13.70
N SER A 432 3.33 0.11 -12.81
CA SER A 432 3.60 0.59 -11.45
C SER A 432 2.56 0.09 -10.46
N SER A 433 3.03 -0.47 -9.35
CA SER A 433 2.24 -0.79 -8.16
C SER A 433 2.28 0.33 -7.11
N PHE A 434 2.87 1.48 -7.44
CA PHE A 434 3.05 2.63 -6.53
C PHE A 434 1.87 3.62 -6.60
N LEU A 435 1.69 4.40 -5.53
CA LEU A 435 0.52 5.25 -5.31
C LEU A 435 0.29 6.27 -6.43
N GLN A 436 -0.88 6.19 -7.06
CA GLN A 436 -1.52 7.31 -7.75
C GLN A 436 -2.42 8.04 -6.75
N ALA A 437 -1.89 9.07 -6.09
CA ALA A 437 -2.67 9.86 -5.14
C ALA A 437 -3.57 10.84 -5.88
N ASP A 438 -4.86 10.80 -5.60
CA ASP A 438 -5.78 11.85 -6.04
C ASP A 438 -5.60 13.11 -5.19
N ALA A 439 -5.34 14.25 -5.85
CA ALA A 439 -5.21 15.54 -5.17
C ALA A 439 -6.43 15.93 -4.32
N THR A 440 -7.62 15.43 -4.68
CA THR A 440 -8.89 15.65 -3.97
C THR A 440 -9.38 14.43 -3.19
N GLY A 441 -8.56 13.38 -3.10
CA GLY A 441 -8.94 12.10 -2.53
C GLY A 441 -8.95 12.06 -1.00
N VAL A 442 -9.45 10.95 -0.45
CA VAL A 442 -9.33 10.61 0.98
C VAL A 442 -8.27 9.52 1.13
N TRP A 443 -7.43 9.63 2.16
CA TRP A 443 -6.56 8.53 2.56
C TRP A 443 -7.40 7.39 3.14
N LEU A 444 -7.43 6.25 2.44
CA LEU A 444 -8.20 5.07 2.83
C LEU A 444 -7.41 4.16 3.78
N GLY A 445 -6.12 4.00 3.54
CA GLY A 445 -5.25 3.10 4.30
C GLY A 445 -3.87 2.95 3.65
N LEU A 446 -3.11 1.95 4.07
CA LEU A 446 -1.85 1.57 3.42
C LEU A 446 -2.04 0.28 2.63
N ASN A 447 -1.34 0.12 1.51
CA ASN A 447 -1.27 -1.16 0.82
C ASN A 447 -0.29 -2.13 1.51
N LYS A 448 -0.15 -3.36 0.99
CA LYS A 448 0.81 -4.37 1.51
C LYS A 448 2.27 -3.90 1.58
N ASN A 449 2.64 -2.93 0.75
CA ASN A 449 3.98 -2.33 0.70
C ASN A 449 4.11 -1.07 1.58
N ASN A 450 3.13 -0.83 2.47
CA ASN A 450 3.03 0.35 3.33
C ASN A 450 2.95 1.70 2.56
N ILE A 451 2.47 1.66 1.33
CA ILE A 451 2.24 2.84 0.50
C ILE A 451 0.82 3.35 0.80
N PRO A 452 0.63 4.65 1.11
CA PRO A 452 -0.70 5.22 1.28
C PRO A 452 -1.59 5.00 0.05
N ILE A 453 -2.88 4.74 0.25
CA ILE A 453 -3.90 4.69 -0.80
C ILE A 453 -4.78 5.92 -0.64
N ILE A 454 -4.71 6.85 -1.58
CA ILE A 454 -5.42 8.13 -1.56
C ILE A 454 -6.24 8.25 -2.85
N LYS A 455 -7.57 8.17 -2.72
CA LYS A 455 -8.50 8.12 -3.86
C LYS A 455 -9.70 9.02 -3.66
N ASP A 456 -10.18 9.67 -4.72
CA ASP A 456 -11.42 10.46 -4.73
C ASP A 456 -12.55 9.61 -5.31
N ILE A 457 -13.45 9.11 -4.44
CA ILE A 457 -14.57 8.27 -4.89
C ILE A 457 -15.50 9.00 -5.88
N PHE A 458 -15.53 10.34 -5.87
CA PHE A 458 -16.36 11.12 -6.79
C PHE A 458 -15.78 11.21 -8.20
N LYS A 459 -14.57 10.68 -8.45
CA LYS A 459 -13.99 10.53 -9.79
C LYS A 459 -14.22 9.16 -10.42
N LEU A 460 -14.73 8.20 -9.66
CA LEU A 460 -15.04 6.86 -10.16
C LEU A 460 -16.24 6.90 -11.13
N SER A 461 -16.42 5.83 -11.89
CA SER A 461 -17.58 5.64 -12.77
C SER A 461 -18.92 5.74 -12.01
N ASN A 462 -18.93 5.32 -10.75
CA ASN A 462 -20.01 5.48 -9.78
C ASN A 462 -19.40 5.73 -8.38
N PRO A 463 -19.82 6.78 -7.65
CA PRO A 463 -19.26 7.07 -6.33
C PRO A 463 -19.79 6.15 -5.22
N ASN A 464 -20.75 5.27 -5.50
CA ASN A 464 -21.27 4.33 -4.52
C ASN A 464 -20.26 3.23 -4.20
N GLY A 465 -20.25 2.80 -2.94
CA GLY A 465 -19.40 1.70 -2.51
C GLY A 465 -19.99 0.84 -1.41
N LEU A 466 -19.33 -0.29 -1.23
CA LEU A 466 -19.77 -1.38 -0.38
C LEU A 466 -18.66 -1.79 0.57
N CYS A 467 -19.01 -2.12 1.81
CA CYS A 467 -18.08 -2.72 2.76
C CYS A 467 -18.68 -4.00 3.35
N LEU A 468 -17.97 -5.11 3.14
CA LEU A 468 -18.35 -6.45 3.59
C LEU A 468 -17.38 -6.93 4.65
N ALA A 469 -17.90 -7.21 5.83
CA ALA A 469 -17.06 -7.36 7.00
C ALA A 469 -17.67 -8.34 8.00
N SER A 470 -16.92 -9.34 8.46
CA SER A 470 -17.37 -10.18 9.57
C SER A 470 -17.37 -9.41 10.90
N SER A 471 -18.16 -9.86 11.88
CA SER A 471 -18.18 -9.24 13.21
C SER A 471 -16.77 -9.18 13.84
N GLY A 472 -16.43 -8.02 14.42
CA GLY A 472 -15.12 -7.78 15.04
C GLY A 472 -13.95 -7.60 14.07
N SER A 473 -14.19 -7.47 12.76
CA SER A 473 -13.14 -7.22 11.76
C SER A 473 -12.64 -5.77 11.73
N GLY A 474 -13.30 -4.84 12.42
CA GLY A 474 -12.94 -3.41 12.43
C GLY A 474 -13.87 -2.51 11.60
N LYS A 475 -15.02 -3.02 11.11
CA LYS A 475 -16.06 -2.30 10.36
C LYS A 475 -16.35 -0.90 10.90
N SER A 476 -16.80 -0.78 12.15
CA SER A 476 -17.18 0.50 12.75
C SER A 476 -16.01 1.47 12.92
N TYR A 477 -14.81 0.93 13.20
CA TYR A 477 -13.60 1.74 13.32
C TYR A 477 -13.24 2.38 11.97
N MET A 478 -13.25 1.58 10.91
CA MET A 478 -13.04 2.05 9.54
C MET A 478 -14.10 3.08 9.14
N ALA A 479 -15.39 2.82 9.41
CA ALA A 479 -16.48 3.71 9.03
C ALA A 479 -16.30 5.11 9.65
N LYS A 480 -16.04 5.16 10.96
CA LYS A 480 -15.80 6.42 11.68
C LYS A 480 -14.56 7.16 11.19
N LEU A 481 -13.49 6.44 10.86
CA LEU A 481 -12.29 7.04 10.30
C LEU A 481 -12.57 7.65 8.92
N LEU A 482 -13.23 6.92 8.02
CA LEU A 482 -13.59 7.42 6.70
C LEU A 482 -14.50 8.64 6.79
N ILE A 483 -15.56 8.59 7.61
CA ILE A 483 -16.46 9.73 7.89
C ILE A 483 -15.64 10.95 8.33
N SER A 484 -14.74 10.78 9.30
CA SER A 484 -13.92 11.89 9.81
C SER A 484 -13.06 12.53 8.70
N ARG A 485 -12.48 11.72 7.80
CA ARG A 485 -11.65 12.21 6.70
C ARG A 485 -12.47 12.85 5.58
N TYR A 486 -13.67 12.35 5.30
CA TYR A 486 -14.58 13.00 4.35
C TYR A 486 -15.06 14.37 4.85
N LEU A 487 -15.35 14.50 6.15
CA LEU A 487 -15.67 15.80 6.76
C LEU A 487 -14.50 16.78 6.63
N LEU A 488 -13.25 16.33 6.89
CA LEU A 488 -12.04 17.15 6.67
C LEU A 488 -11.89 17.61 5.21
N ASN A 489 -12.30 16.77 4.26
CA ASN A 489 -12.30 17.09 2.83
C ASN A 489 -13.47 17.98 2.37
N GLY A 490 -14.35 18.39 3.29
CA GLY A 490 -15.50 19.25 3.03
C GLY A 490 -16.70 18.55 2.40
N VAL A 491 -16.81 17.24 2.54
CA VAL A 491 -17.98 16.46 2.11
C VAL A 491 -19.03 16.49 3.22
N LYS A 492 -20.29 16.71 2.87
CA LYS A 492 -21.42 16.56 3.80
C LYS A 492 -21.66 15.08 4.06
N VAL A 493 -21.71 14.66 5.32
CA VAL A 493 -21.88 13.26 5.69
C VAL A 493 -23.17 13.04 6.47
N MET A 494 -23.94 12.06 6.06
CA MET A 494 -25.14 11.59 6.75
C MET A 494 -24.98 10.11 7.10
N VAL A 495 -25.47 9.70 8.26
CA VAL A 495 -25.35 8.30 8.74
C VAL A 495 -26.70 7.79 9.21
N ILE A 496 -27.12 6.63 8.72
CA ILE A 496 -28.23 5.86 9.27
C ILE A 496 -27.63 4.84 10.25
N ASP A 497 -27.93 4.99 11.54
CA ASP A 497 -27.27 4.26 12.62
C ASP A 497 -28.27 3.36 13.39
N PRO A 498 -28.46 2.09 12.95
CA PRO A 498 -29.30 1.14 13.67
C PRO A 498 -28.74 0.64 14.98
N GLN A 499 -27.47 0.88 15.32
CA GLN A 499 -26.85 0.37 16.55
C GLN A 499 -26.52 1.47 17.55
N GLY A 500 -26.68 2.75 17.18
CA GLY A 500 -26.32 3.89 18.02
C GLY A 500 -24.80 4.05 18.23
N GLU A 501 -23.97 3.53 17.32
CA GLU A 501 -22.52 3.53 17.46
C GLU A 501 -21.86 4.87 17.12
N TYR A 502 -22.51 5.76 16.38
CA TYR A 502 -21.91 7.01 15.88
C TYR A 502 -22.19 8.23 16.78
N ARG A 503 -22.99 8.09 17.85
CA ARG A 503 -23.35 9.17 18.80
C ARG A 503 -22.17 10.03 19.24
N ASN A 504 -21.12 9.38 19.78
CA ASN A 504 -19.92 10.07 20.27
C ASN A 504 -19.16 10.79 19.15
N LEU A 505 -19.21 10.28 17.91
CA LEU A 505 -18.54 10.91 16.77
C LEU A 505 -19.24 12.21 16.40
N VAL A 506 -20.58 12.18 16.35
CA VAL A 506 -21.44 13.32 16.03
C VAL A 506 -21.21 14.46 17.01
N GLU A 507 -21.23 14.18 18.30
CA GLU A 507 -20.96 15.17 19.35
C GLU A 507 -19.57 15.80 19.21
N ARG A 508 -18.54 14.98 18.94
CA ARG A 508 -17.15 15.49 18.79
C ARG A 508 -16.98 16.40 17.57
N PHE A 509 -17.75 16.19 16.52
CA PHE A 509 -17.71 16.97 15.29
C PHE A 509 -18.71 18.14 15.27
N ASN A 510 -19.42 18.41 16.38
CA ASN A 510 -20.55 19.34 16.45
C ASN A 510 -21.60 19.06 15.36
N GLY A 511 -21.79 17.79 15.04
CA GLY A 511 -22.83 17.32 14.13
C GLY A 511 -24.21 17.35 14.80
N GLN A 512 -25.24 17.12 14.00
CA GLN A 512 -26.61 17.02 14.46
C GLN A 512 -27.01 15.55 14.62
N ARG A 513 -27.39 15.15 15.82
CA ARG A 513 -28.01 13.86 16.08
C ARG A 513 -29.53 14.02 16.00
N ILE A 514 -30.16 13.17 15.19
CA ILE A 514 -31.61 13.05 15.10
C ILE A 514 -31.99 11.74 15.78
N ASP A 515 -32.57 11.83 16.97
CA ASP A 515 -33.03 10.66 17.72
C ASP A 515 -34.42 10.25 17.25
N LEU A 516 -34.49 9.13 16.54
CA LEU A 516 -35.73 8.49 16.11
C LEU A 516 -36.01 7.37 17.10
N SER A 517 -36.73 7.69 18.18
CA SER A 517 -37.14 6.76 19.23
C SER A 517 -38.63 6.84 19.49
N ARG A 518 -39.20 5.84 20.18
CA ARG A 518 -40.65 5.79 20.45
C ARG A 518 -41.16 7.01 21.23
N THR A 519 -40.31 7.58 22.08
CA THR A 519 -40.60 8.76 22.91
C THR A 519 -40.23 10.07 22.23
N SER A 520 -39.56 10.02 21.07
CA SER A 520 -39.19 11.23 20.34
C SER A 520 -40.39 11.87 19.68
N GLU A 521 -40.41 13.21 19.67
CA GLU A 521 -41.32 13.97 18.81
C GLU A 521 -40.83 14.03 17.37
N THR A 522 -39.55 13.71 17.13
CA THR A 522 -38.95 13.71 15.80
C THR A 522 -39.24 12.38 15.12
N MET A 523 -40.22 12.38 14.22
CA MET A 523 -40.65 11.23 13.44
C MET A 523 -40.88 11.62 11.99
N ILE A 524 -40.86 10.63 11.10
CA ILE A 524 -41.16 10.78 9.68
C ILE A 524 -42.49 10.07 9.43
N ASN A 525 -43.48 10.80 8.91
CA ASN A 525 -44.75 10.22 8.49
C ASN A 525 -44.53 9.44 7.19
N PRO A 526 -44.86 8.15 7.12
CA PRO A 526 -44.79 7.37 5.88
C PRO A 526 -45.46 8.02 4.68
N LEU A 527 -46.61 8.66 4.89
CA LEU A 527 -47.48 9.23 3.85
C LEU A 527 -47.16 10.69 3.51
N ASP A 528 -46.15 11.27 4.12
CA ASP A 528 -45.68 12.59 3.72
C ASP A 528 -45.03 12.52 2.33
N LEU A 529 -45.38 13.46 1.47
CA LEU A 529 -44.80 13.56 0.13
C LEU A 529 -43.31 13.91 0.18
N MET A 530 -42.79 14.58 1.22
CA MET A 530 -41.35 14.86 1.39
C MET A 530 -40.64 15.48 0.15
N GLY A 531 -41.36 16.18 -0.71
CA GLY A 531 -40.85 16.75 -1.96
C GLY A 531 -40.92 15.84 -3.19
N HIS A 532 -41.48 14.64 -3.07
CA HIS A 532 -41.79 13.76 -4.19
C HIS A 532 -42.95 14.31 -5.03
N GLU A 533 -42.97 13.93 -6.31
CA GLU A 533 -44.21 13.91 -7.06
C GLU A 533 -45.19 12.89 -6.47
N TYR A 534 -46.49 13.15 -6.56
CA TYR A 534 -47.51 12.24 -6.02
C TYR A 534 -47.34 10.79 -6.50
N SER A 535 -47.10 10.60 -7.80
CA SER A 535 -46.88 9.30 -8.42
C SER A 535 -45.61 8.61 -7.91
N GLU A 536 -44.50 9.33 -7.78
CA GLU A 536 -43.23 8.82 -7.22
C GLU A 536 -43.45 8.36 -5.77
N LYS A 537 -44.18 9.15 -4.96
CA LYS A 537 -44.48 8.76 -3.58
C LYS A 537 -45.35 7.51 -3.52
N ARG A 538 -46.35 7.40 -4.40
CA ARG A 538 -47.22 6.22 -4.47
C ARG A 538 -46.44 4.93 -4.72
N LEU A 539 -45.43 4.97 -5.60
CA LEU A 539 -44.51 3.85 -5.82
C LEU A 539 -43.67 3.55 -4.58
N ALA A 540 -43.07 4.57 -3.96
CA ALA A 540 -42.30 4.40 -2.73
C ALA A 540 -43.14 3.78 -1.59
N LEU A 541 -44.41 4.16 -1.49
CA LEU A 541 -45.35 3.57 -0.53
C LEU A 541 -45.67 2.11 -0.85
N MET A 542 -45.84 1.76 -2.13
CA MET A 542 -46.06 0.36 -2.52
C MET A 542 -44.91 -0.56 -2.15
N ASP A 543 -43.68 -0.04 -2.11
CA ASP A 543 -42.52 -0.78 -1.63
C ASP A 543 -42.37 -0.76 -0.11
N LEU A 544 -42.77 0.33 0.54
CA LEU A 544 -42.76 0.44 1.99
C LEU A 544 -43.76 -0.52 2.65
N MET A 545 -44.92 -0.72 2.03
CA MET A 545 -46.02 -1.49 2.63
C MET A 545 -45.65 -2.96 2.87
N PRO A 546 -45.02 -3.70 1.94
CA PRO A 546 -44.47 -5.03 2.23
C PRO A 546 -43.41 -5.03 3.34
N ILE A 547 -42.57 -3.99 3.43
CA ILE A 547 -41.56 -3.87 4.50
C ILE A 547 -42.24 -3.72 5.87
N MET A 548 -43.36 -3.00 5.93
CA MET A 548 -44.18 -2.77 7.14
C MET A 548 -45.05 -3.97 7.50
N LEU A 549 -45.76 -4.55 6.53
CA LEU A 549 -46.86 -5.49 6.75
C LEU A 549 -46.48 -6.96 6.47
N GLY A 550 -45.25 -7.21 6.00
CA GLY A 550 -44.82 -8.51 5.49
C GLY A 550 -45.34 -8.77 4.08
N GLU A 551 -45.21 -10.01 3.60
CA GLU A 551 -45.71 -10.41 2.27
C GLU A 551 -47.20 -10.05 2.10
N LEU A 552 -47.50 -9.38 0.98
CA LEU A 552 -48.83 -8.95 0.58
C LEU A 552 -49.23 -9.67 -0.70
N THR A 553 -50.45 -10.22 -0.72
CA THR A 553 -51.02 -10.82 -1.93
C THR A 553 -51.46 -9.74 -2.93
N GLU A 554 -51.55 -10.07 -4.22
CA GLU A 554 -52.02 -9.12 -5.25
C GLU A 554 -53.38 -8.46 -4.92
N PRO A 555 -54.39 -9.19 -4.40
CA PRO A 555 -55.63 -8.56 -3.91
C PRO A 555 -55.40 -7.57 -2.76
N GLN A 556 -54.51 -7.88 -1.81
CA GLN A 556 -54.16 -6.98 -0.71
C GLN A 556 -53.50 -5.70 -1.22
N LYS A 557 -52.55 -5.82 -2.16
CA LYS A 557 -51.93 -4.66 -2.82
C LYS A 557 -52.96 -3.78 -3.51
N ALA A 558 -53.91 -4.37 -4.25
CA ALA A 558 -54.97 -3.63 -4.93
C ALA A 558 -55.92 -2.88 -3.97
N PHE A 559 -56.29 -3.47 -2.83
CA PHE A 559 -57.10 -2.78 -1.82
C PHE A 559 -56.31 -1.66 -1.13
N LEU A 560 -55.05 -1.89 -0.84
CA LEU A 560 -54.16 -0.90 -0.24
C LEU A 560 -53.93 0.30 -1.17
N ASP A 561 -53.78 0.07 -2.48
CA ASP A 561 -53.67 1.11 -3.49
C ASP A 561 -54.90 2.04 -3.53
N LYS A 562 -56.09 1.44 -3.53
CA LYS A 562 -57.36 2.18 -3.46
C LYS A 562 -57.48 2.96 -2.14
N ALA A 563 -57.06 2.35 -1.03
CA ALA A 563 -57.12 3.00 0.28
C ALA A 563 -56.16 4.19 0.36
N LEU A 564 -54.94 4.06 -0.16
CA LEU A 564 -53.97 5.15 -0.29
C LEU A 564 -54.53 6.30 -1.12
N THR A 565 -55.12 6.00 -2.29
CA THR A 565 -55.73 7.00 -3.16
C THR A 565 -56.77 7.83 -2.42
N LYS A 566 -57.74 7.15 -1.80
CA LYS A 566 -58.83 7.81 -1.05
C LYS A 566 -58.34 8.56 0.19
N ALA A 567 -57.31 8.06 0.87
CA ALA A 567 -56.72 8.74 2.02
C ALA A 567 -56.08 10.07 1.59
N TYR A 568 -55.35 10.12 0.48
CA TYR A 568 -54.81 11.38 -0.05
C TYR A 568 -55.90 12.32 -0.57
N GLU A 569 -56.92 11.81 -1.25
CA GLU A 569 -58.06 12.61 -1.73
C GLU A 569 -58.79 13.33 -0.57
N LYS A 570 -58.97 12.65 0.59
CA LYS A 570 -59.56 13.24 1.81
C LYS A 570 -58.80 14.48 2.30
N TYR A 571 -57.49 14.54 2.06
CA TYR A 571 -56.62 15.67 2.39
C TYR A 571 -56.33 16.59 1.19
N CYS A 572 -57.11 16.45 0.11
CA CYS A 572 -56.98 17.25 -1.11
C CYS A 572 -55.58 17.17 -1.74
N ILE A 573 -54.95 15.98 -1.73
CA ILE A 573 -53.66 15.72 -2.37
C ILE A 573 -53.89 14.81 -3.59
N ASN A 574 -53.42 15.23 -4.76
CA ASN A 574 -53.55 14.49 -6.03
C ASN A 574 -52.37 14.79 -6.97
N GLU A 575 -52.49 14.47 -8.26
CA GLU A 575 -51.41 14.69 -9.24
C GLU A 575 -51.08 16.17 -9.50
N ALA A 576 -51.95 17.12 -9.14
CA ALA A 576 -51.71 18.54 -9.34
C ALA A 576 -50.69 19.07 -8.31
N GLN A 577 -49.62 19.70 -8.80
CA GLN A 577 -48.47 20.14 -8.00
C GLN A 577 -48.84 21.12 -6.88
N GLU A 578 -49.87 21.94 -7.07
CA GLU A 578 -50.33 22.91 -6.07
C GLU A 578 -50.83 22.22 -4.79
N THR A 579 -51.26 20.97 -4.89
CA THR A 579 -51.79 20.19 -3.78
C THR A 579 -50.71 19.56 -2.89
N TRP A 580 -49.46 19.48 -3.36
CA TRP A 580 -48.41 18.68 -2.72
C TRP A 580 -47.88 19.27 -1.41
N ASN A 581 -48.20 20.53 -1.13
CA ASN A 581 -47.86 21.20 0.14
C ASN A 581 -48.96 21.11 1.20
N ASN A 582 -50.10 20.47 0.89
CA ASN A 582 -51.16 20.25 1.86
C ASN A 582 -50.70 19.29 2.96
N GLN A 583 -51.32 19.37 4.14
CA GLN A 583 -51.01 18.47 5.25
C GLN A 583 -51.32 17.02 4.85
N PRO A 584 -50.35 16.10 4.87
CA PRO A 584 -50.54 14.73 4.40
C PRO A 584 -51.36 13.89 5.39
N PRO A 585 -52.06 12.83 4.91
CA PRO A 585 -52.73 11.87 5.78
C PRO A 585 -51.74 11.15 6.70
N ILE A 586 -52.24 10.49 7.74
CA ILE A 586 -51.47 9.58 8.61
C ILE A 586 -51.96 8.13 8.45
N LEU A 587 -51.28 7.16 9.05
CA LEU A 587 -51.60 5.73 8.88
C LEU A 587 -53.03 5.40 9.33
N GLU A 588 -53.54 6.08 10.34
CA GLU A 588 -54.91 5.93 10.83
C GLU A 588 -55.97 6.31 9.79
N ASP A 589 -55.69 7.27 8.90
CA ASP A 589 -56.59 7.61 7.81
C ASP A 589 -56.72 6.45 6.80
N ILE A 590 -55.64 5.71 6.55
CA ILE A 590 -55.70 4.52 5.68
C ILE A 590 -56.56 3.44 6.34
N VAL A 591 -56.37 3.21 7.64
CA VAL A 591 -57.16 2.22 8.39
C VAL A 591 -58.64 2.58 8.34
N GLN A 592 -59.00 3.84 8.58
CA GLN A 592 -60.39 4.30 8.49
C GLN A 592 -61.00 4.07 7.09
N VAL A 593 -60.23 4.35 6.03
CA VAL A 593 -60.67 4.09 4.65
C VAL A 593 -60.85 2.59 4.38
N LEU A 594 -59.94 1.74 4.89
CA LEU A 594 -60.04 0.29 4.75
C LEU A 594 -61.24 -0.27 5.51
N GLU A 595 -61.52 0.19 6.73
CA GLU A 595 -62.72 -0.21 7.49
C GLU A 595 -64.01 0.17 6.76
N ASP A 596 -64.05 1.35 6.14
CA ASP A 596 -65.21 1.78 5.35
C ASP A 596 -65.36 0.97 4.05
N MET A 597 -64.26 0.51 3.47
CA MET A 597 -64.27 -0.45 2.36
C MET A 597 -64.75 -1.83 2.82
N GLU A 598 -64.29 -2.30 3.99
CA GLU A 598 -64.69 -3.59 4.58
C GLU A 598 -66.20 -3.67 4.82
N LYS A 599 -66.81 -2.59 5.35
CA LYS A 599 -68.27 -2.51 5.58
C LYS A 599 -69.08 -2.73 4.30
N ARG A 600 -68.55 -2.32 3.15
CA ARG A 600 -69.21 -2.37 1.84
C ARG A 600 -68.80 -3.59 0.99
N ALA A 601 -67.80 -4.35 1.43
CA ALA A 601 -67.19 -5.44 0.69
C ALA A 601 -68.00 -6.75 0.76
N ILE A 602 -67.83 -7.62 -0.24
CA ILE A 602 -68.43 -8.96 -0.27
C ILE A 602 -67.64 -9.90 0.67
N THR A 603 -68.23 -11.02 1.12
CA THR A 603 -67.64 -11.94 2.12
C THR A 603 -66.19 -12.34 1.85
N LEU A 604 -65.81 -12.60 0.59
CA LEU A 604 -64.43 -12.97 0.23
C LEU A 604 -63.45 -11.79 0.36
N GLU A 605 -63.87 -10.58 -0.02
CA GLU A 605 -63.07 -9.36 0.06
C GLU A 605 -62.90 -8.87 1.50
N LYS A 606 -63.95 -9.05 2.33
CA LYS A 606 -63.91 -8.69 3.76
C LYS A 606 -62.72 -9.32 4.46
N THR A 607 -62.50 -10.63 4.28
CA THR A 607 -61.37 -11.33 4.91
C THR A 607 -60.02 -10.73 4.50
N THR A 608 -59.88 -10.35 3.23
CA THR A 608 -58.66 -9.71 2.69
C THR A 608 -58.42 -8.33 3.30
N ILE A 609 -59.45 -7.48 3.33
CA ILE A 609 -59.39 -6.12 3.88
C ILE A 609 -59.17 -6.16 5.39
N HIS A 610 -59.90 -7.03 6.10
CA HIS A 610 -59.76 -7.24 7.53
C HIS A 610 -58.33 -7.65 7.93
N SER A 611 -57.68 -8.49 7.10
CA SER A 611 -56.28 -8.85 7.29
C SER A 611 -55.35 -7.64 7.20
N LEU A 612 -55.59 -6.71 6.27
CA LEU A 612 -54.82 -5.46 6.16
C LEU A 612 -55.05 -4.54 7.36
N VAL A 613 -56.31 -4.35 7.78
CA VAL A 613 -56.68 -3.54 8.95
C VAL A 613 -55.97 -4.05 10.19
N ASN A 614 -56.01 -5.36 10.46
CA ASN A 614 -55.33 -5.97 11.61
C ASN A 614 -53.80 -5.83 11.58
N ARG A 615 -53.19 -5.79 10.39
CA ARG A 615 -51.74 -5.58 10.27
C ARG A 615 -51.36 -4.11 10.43
N LEU A 616 -52.17 -3.19 9.89
CA LEU A 616 -51.95 -1.74 10.00
C LEU A 616 -52.27 -1.22 11.40
N SER A 617 -53.19 -1.83 12.15
CA SER A 617 -53.51 -1.41 13.52
C SER A 617 -52.29 -1.46 14.45
N MET A 618 -51.35 -2.38 14.20
CA MET A 618 -50.06 -2.41 14.89
C MET A 618 -49.29 -1.07 14.81
N TYR A 619 -49.52 -0.27 13.78
CA TYR A 619 -48.88 1.02 13.51
C TYR A 619 -49.76 2.23 13.83
N THR A 620 -51.03 2.06 14.21
CA THR A 620 -51.93 3.18 14.57
C THR A 620 -52.12 3.28 16.09
N ASP A 621 -52.67 2.24 16.72
CA ASP A 621 -52.92 2.15 18.16
C ASP A 621 -52.06 1.07 18.85
N GLY A 622 -51.40 0.23 18.07
CA GLY A 622 -50.53 -0.83 18.56
C GLY A 622 -49.10 -0.40 18.95
N VAL A 623 -48.20 -1.39 18.96
CA VAL A 623 -46.82 -1.24 19.47
C VAL A 623 -45.96 -0.29 18.63
N PHE A 624 -46.34 -0.05 17.38
CA PHE A 624 -45.66 0.85 16.43
C PHE A 624 -46.42 2.16 16.14
N SER A 625 -47.43 2.49 16.96
CA SER A 625 -48.24 3.72 16.91
C SER A 625 -47.44 5.03 16.84
N PHE A 626 -46.18 5.03 17.29
CA PHE A 626 -45.30 6.20 17.20
C PHE A 626 -45.00 6.66 15.76
N LEU A 627 -45.24 5.82 14.74
CA LEU A 627 -45.18 6.19 13.31
C LEU A 627 -46.44 6.90 12.80
N ASN A 628 -47.56 6.82 13.52
CA ASN A 628 -48.82 7.49 13.19
C ASN A 628 -48.81 8.95 13.67
N LYS A 629 -47.86 9.73 13.17
CA LYS A 629 -47.69 11.16 13.48
C LYS A 629 -47.30 11.91 12.21
N HIS A 630 -47.54 13.22 12.18
CA HIS A 630 -47.00 14.07 11.12
C HIS A 630 -45.48 14.19 11.21
N THR A 631 -44.83 14.37 10.06
CA THR A 631 -43.38 14.54 9.97
C THR A 631 -42.94 15.76 10.75
N LYS A 632 -41.95 15.60 11.63
CA LYS A 632 -41.33 16.69 12.37
C LYS A 632 -39.82 16.46 12.42
N ILE A 633 -39.16 16.67 11.28
CA ILE A 633 -37.72 16.51 11.15
C ILE A 633 -37.15 17.71 10.41
N ASP A 634 -36.08 18.28 10.98
CA ASP A 634 -35.29 19.30 10.30
C ASP A 634 -33.82 19.09 10.64
N PHE A 635 -32.97 19.33 9.65
CA PHE A 635 -31.53 19.34 9.84
C PHE A 635 -30.85 20.30 8.89
N ASN A 636 -29.86 21.01 9.42
CA ASN A 636 -29.02 21.95 8.70
C ASN A 636 -27.60 21.87 9.25
N ASN A 637 -26.93 20.74 9.02
CA ASN A 637 -25.56 20.50 9.46
C ASN A 637 -24.82 19.66 8.39
N ASN A 638 -23.51 19.86 8.28
CA ASN A 638 -22.66 19.08 7.38
C ASN A 638 -22.41 17.65 7.88
N PHE A 639 -22.70 17.37 9.15
CA PHE A 639 -22.66 16.02 9.70
C PHE A 639 -23.95 15.71 10.45
N VAL A 640 -24.72 14.74 9.94
CA VAL A 640 -26.02 14.34 10.50
C VAL A 640 -26.04 12.84 10.77
N CYS A 641 -26.57 12.43 11.92
CA CYS A 641 -26.76 11.01 12.24
C CYS A 641 -28.21 10.76 12.65
N PHE A 642 -28.86 9.87 11.91
CA PHE A 642 -30.20 9.36 12.22
C PHE A 642 -30.05 8.13 13.10
N ASP A 643 -30.24 8.32 14.40
CA ASP A 643 -30.10 7.29 15.41
C ASP A 643 -31.41 6.55 15.61
N ILE A 644 -31.45 5.30 15.18
CA ILE A 644 -32.59 4.38 15.37
C ILE A 644 -32.22 3.24 16.33
N GLY A 645 -31.13 3.39 17.10
CA GLY A 645 -30.61 2.35 17.99
C GLY A 645 -31.65 1.87 19.00
N SER A 646 -32.46 2.79 19.51
CA SER A 646 -33.49 2.59 20.52
C SER A 646 -34.80 1.98 19.98
N MET A 647 -34.93 1.84 18.66
CA MET A 647 -36.13 1.24 18.04
C MET A 647 -36.15 -0.29 18.15
N PRO A 648 -37.33 -0.94 18.23
CA PRO A 648 -37.47 -2.39 18.11
C PRO A 648 -36.86 -2.93 16.80
N LYS A 649 -36.24 -4.11 16.83
CA LYS A 649 -35.60 -4.70 15.63
C LYS A 649 -36.56 -4.86 14.44
N GLN A 650 -37.82 -5.16 14.72
CA GLN A 650 -38.85 -5.43 13.72
C GLN A 650 -39.19 -4.21 12.84
N VAL A 651 -39.11 -3.00 13.41
CA VAL A 651 -39.48 -1.73 12.74
C VAL A 651 -38.28 -0.98 12.18
N LYS A 652 -37.03 -1.35 12.55
CA LYS A 652 -35.83 -0.69 12.04
C LYS A 652 -35.79 -0.59 10.51
N PRO A 653 -36.09 -1.66 9.74
CA PRO A 653 -36.10 -1.56 8.27
C PRO A 653 -37.08 -0.50 7.75
N VAL A 654 -38.27 -0.38 8.35
CA VAL A 654 -39.27 0.64 8.01
C VAL A 654 -38.69 2.05 8.23
N VAL A 655 -38.12 2.30 9.40
CA VAL A 655 -37.53 3.62 9.70
C VAL A 655 -36.31 3.92 8.83
N MET A 656 -35.48 2.91 8.52
CA MET A 656 -34.35 3.06 7.60
C MET A 656 -34.81 3.44 6.20
N PHE A 657 -35.89 2.83 5.69
CA PHE A 657 -36.50 3.20 4.43
C PHE A 657 -36.94 4.68 4.44
N LEU A 658 -37.70 5.08 5.46
CA LEU A 658 -38.21 6.45 5.59
C LEU A 658 -37.08 7.49 5.66
N VAL A 659 -36.01 7.19 6.39
CA VAL A 659 -34.84 8.07 6.47
C VAL A 659 -34.09 8.13 5.14
N LEU A 660 -33.90 6.99 4.47
CA LEU A 660 -33.26 6.94 3.16
C LEU A 660 -34.06 7.77 2.14
N ASP A 661 -35.37 7.60 2.11
CA ASP A 661 -36.31 8.30 1.24
C ASP A 661 -36.24 9.82 1.48
N TYR A 662 -36.41 10.24 2.74
CA TYR A 662 -36.34 11.64 3.16
C TYR A 662 -34.98 12.29 2.82
N VAL A 663 -33.88 11.59 3.10
CA VAL A 663 -32.53 12.10 2.78
C VAL A 663 -32.35 12.19 1.27
N TYR A 664 -32.76 11.17 0.51
CA TYR A 664 -32.62 11.20 -0.95
C TYR A 664 -33.34 12.41 -1.55
N MET A 665 -34.59 12.66 -1.17
CA MET A 665 -35.34 13.84 -1.64
C MET A 665 -34.68 15.16 -1.27
N LYS A 666 -34.37 15.35 0.02
CA LYS A 666 -33.76 16.60 0.49
C LYS A 666 -32.40 16.86 -0.16
N MET A 667 -31.69 15.81 -0.54
CA MET A 667 -30.39 15.93 -1.20
C MET A 667 -30.49 16.17 -2.71
N ARG A 668 -31.65 15.94 -3.37
CA ARG A 668 -31.82 16.28 -4.80
C ARG A 668 -31.69 17.79 -5.07
N GLU A 669 -31.96 18.61 -4.06
CA GLU A 669 -31.94 20.08 -4.14
C GLU A 669 -30.53 20.69 -3.98
N ASP A 670 -29.57 19.95 -3.42
CA ASP A 670 -28.21 20.43 -3.15
C ASP A 670 -27.21 19.85 -4.18
N ILE A 671 -26.31 20.66 -4.74
CA ILE A 671 -25.27 20.19 -5.70
C ILE A 671 -23.94 19.82 -5.03
N GLN A 672 -23.77 20.09 -3.72
CA GLN A 672 -22.53 19.82 -3.00
C GLN A 672 -22.22 18.32 -2.91
N ARG A 673 -20.95 17.96 -2.65
CA ARG A 673 -20.57 16.55 -2.47
C ARG A 673 -21.15 16.03 -1.16
N LYS A 674 -21.90 14.94 -1.24
CA LYS A 674 -22.59 14.31 -0.11
C LYS A 674 -22.27 12.82 -0.03
N LEU A 675 -22.13 12.31 1.19
CA LEU A 675 -21.93 10.90 1.49
C LEU A 675 -23.02 10.43 2.46
N LEU A 676 -23.85 9.48 2.05
CA LEU A 676 -24.80 8.80 2.92
C LEU A 676 -24.26 7.42 3.28
N VAL A 677 -23.97 7.23 4.57
CA VAL A 677 -23.51 5.96 5.13
C VAL A 677 -24.70 5.22 5.70
N ILE A 678 -24.92 3.99 5.24
CA ILE A 678 -25.99 3.12 5.75
C ILE A 678 -25.33 1.92 6.42
N ASP A 679 -25.34 1.94 7.75
CA ASP A 679 -24.85 0.81 8.53
C ASP A 679 -25.93 -0.27 8.62
N GLU A 680 -25.54 -1.52 8.35
CA GLU A 680 -26.42 -2.68 8.28
C GLU A 680 -27.53 -2.56 7.22
N ALA A 681 -27.16 -2.06 6.04
CA ALA A 681 -28.06 -1.88 4.90
C ALA A 681 -28.79 -3.16 4.49
N TRP A 682 -28.19 -4.35 4.70
CA TRP A 682 -28.81 -5.64 4.42
C TRP A 682 -30.13 -5.85 5.18
N SER A 683 -30.28 -5.29 6.38
CA SER A 683 -31.54 -5.39 7.13
C SER A 683 -32.74 -4.73 6.42
N LEU A 684 -32.47 -3.77 5.53
CA LEU A 684 -33.43 -3.15 4.64
C LEU A 684 -33.53 -3.91 3.30
N LEU A 685 -32.39 -4.13 2.64
CA LEU A 685 -32.33 -4.71 1.29
C LEU A 685 -32.83 -6.16 1.23
N GLY A 686 -32.63 -6.93 2.31
CA GLY A 686 -33.09 -8.31 2.39
C GLY A 686 -34.61 -8.48 2.52
N ARG A 687 -35.36 -7.38 2.65
CA ARG A 687 -36.84 -7.38 2.69
C ARG A 687 -37.50 -7.03 1.36
N THR A 688 -36.72 -6.69 0.33
CA THR A 688 -37.26 -6.32 -0.99
C THR A 688 -36.92 -7.42 -1.99
N GLU A 689 -37.94 -8.12 -2.51
CA GLU A 689 -37.77 -9.24 -3.45
C GLU A 689 -37.60 -8.77 -4.91
N ASP A 690 -38.34 -7.74 -5.33
CA ASP A 690 -38.37 -7.24 -6.71
C ASP A 690 -37.66 -5.87 -6.83
N ALA A 691 -37.49 -5.40 -8.07
CA ALA A 691 -36.82 -4.14 -8.46
C ALA A 691 -37.42 -2.90 -7.75
N SER A 692 -37.08 -2.75 -6.48
CA SER A 692 -37.59 -1.76 -5.55
C SER A 692 -37.06 -0.36 -5.83
N TYR A 693 -37.83 0.64 -5.42
CA TYR A 693 -37.51 2.05 -5.35
C TYR A 693 -36.15 2.31 -4.66
N ILE A 694 -35.75 1.47 -3.70
CA ILE A 694 -34.42 1.54 -3.07
C ILE A 694 -33.30 1.33 -4.10
N PHE A 695 -33.44 0.39 -5.03
CA PHE A 695 -32.46 0.19 -6.10
C PHE A 695 -32.46 1.32 -7.11
N GLU A 696 -33.60 1.97 -7.32
CA GLU A 696 -33.65 3.19 -8.13
C GLU A 696 -32.84 4.30 -7.48
N ILE A 697 -32.96 4.52 -6.16
CA ILE A 697 -32.11 5.46 -5.41
C ILE A 697 -30.63 5.11 -5.59
N VAL A 698 -30.26 3.83 -5.44
CA VAL A 698 -28.86 3.38 -5.61
C VAL A 698 -28.35 3.70 -7.02
N LYS A 699 -29.17 3.55 -8.06
CA LYS A 699 -28.79 3.85 -9.45
C LYS A 699 -28.72 5.35 -9.77
N THR A 700 -29.55 6.16 -9.12
CA THR A 700 -29.80 7.56 -9.52
C THR A 700 -29.11 8.59 -8.63
N CYS A 701 -28.81 8.28 -7.36
CA CYS A 701 -28.20 9.20 -6.39
C CYS A 701 -26.93 9.91 -6.90
N ARG A 702 -26.12 9.25 -7.72
CA ARG A 702 -24.91 9.83 -8.34
C ARG A 702 -25.19 11.09 -9.17
N LYS A 703 -26.38 11.23 -9.76
CA LYS A 703 -26.79 12.42 -10.56
C LYS A 703 -26.82 13.69 -9.70
N PHE A 704 -27.00 13.55 -8.39
CA PHE A 704 -27.12 14.64 -7.43
C PHE A 704 -25.87 14.78 -6.54
N ASN A 705 -24.72 14.25 -7.01
CA ASN A 705 -23.44 14.30 -6.28
C ASN A 705 -23.52 13.65 -4.87
N LEU A 706 -24.43 12.67 -4.73
CA LEU A 706 -24.63 11.86 -3.54
C LEU A 706 -24.00 10.49 -3.75
N ALA A 707 -23.12 10.11 -2.84
CA ALA A 707 -22.49 8.79 -2.77
C ALA A 707 -23.15 7.96 -1.67
N LEU A 708 -23.51 6.72 -1.96
CA LEU A 708 -23.95 5.75 -0.96
C LEU A 708 -22.77 4.88 -0.51
N PHE A 709 -22.57 4.76 0.80
CA PHE A 709 -21.62 3.81 1.37
C PHE A 709 -22.36 2.82 2.25
N LEU A 710 -22.55 1.61 1.72
CA LEU A 710 -23.33 0.54 2.33
C LEU A 710 -22.40 -0.37 3.12
N ILE A 711 -22.73 -0.65 4.39
CA ILE A 711 -21.85 -1.44 5.26
C ILE A 711 -22.62 -2.63 5.81
N ASN A 712 -22.19 -3.87 5.50
CA ASN A 712 -22.95 -5.09 5.80
C ASN A 712 -22.12 -6.12 6.58
N GLN A 713 -22.74 -6.74 7.59
CA GLN A 713 -22.14 -7.86 8.33
C GLN A 713 -22.55 -9.22 7.77
N GLU A 714 -23.77 -9.33 7.26
CA GLU A 714 -24.32 -10.54 6.67
C GLU A 714 -23.94 -10.68 5.19
N VAL A 715 -22.71 -11.17 4.96
CA VAL A 715 -22.14 -11.28 3.62
C VAL A 715 -22.88 -12.31 2.76
N GLU A 716 -23.21 -13.48 3.31
CA GLU A 716 -23.80 -14.57 2.52
C GLU A 716 -25.16 -14.21 1.92
N GLY A 717 -26.08 -13.64 2.74
CA GLY A 717 -27.40 -13.24 2.26
C GLY A 717 -27.34 -12.19 1.16
N MET A 718 -26.38 -11.26 1.27
CA MET A 718 -26.18 -10.24 0.26
C MET A 718 -25.55 -10.80 -1.02
N LEU A 719 -24.60 -11.73 -0.98
CA LEU A 719 -24.02 -12.30 -2.21
C LEU A 719 -24.96 -13.26 -2.95
N SER A 720 -25.85 -13.94 -2.23
CA SER A 720 -26.76 -14.95 -2.77
C SER A 720 -28.07 -14.37 -3.34
N SER A 721 -28.50 -13.18 -2.89
CA SER A 721 -29.75 -12.56 -3.31
C SER A 721 -29.64 -11.74 -4.61
N GLU A 722 -30.73 -11.68 -5.37
CA GLU A 722 -30.85 -10.77 -6.53
C GLU A 722 -30.70 -9.30 -6.13
N ALA A 723 -31.26 -8.94 -4.98
CA ALA A 723 -31.08 -7.65 -4.34
C ALA A 723 -29.60 -7.26 -4.20
N GLY A 724 -28.78 -8.12 -3.60
CA GLY A 724 -27.37 -7.81 -3.40
C GLY A 724 -26.55 -7.85 -4.69
N LYS A 725 -26.89 -8.71 -5.67
CA LYS A 725 -26.29 -8.65 -7.02
C LYS A 725 -26.53 -7.30 -7.70
N SER A 726 -27.73 -6.75 -7.57
CA SER A 726 -28.08 -5.42 -8.08
C SER A 726 -27.25 -4.30 -7.43
N VAL A 727 -27.01 -4.37 -6.11
CA VAL A 727 -26.12 -3.44 -5.42
C VAL A 727 -24.69 -3.55 -5.95
N LEU A 728 -24.15 -4.77 -6.05
CA LEU A 728 -22.79 -5.00 -6.52
C LEU A 728 -22.55 -4.42 -7.92
N ALA A 729 -23.52 -4.58 -8.82
CA ALA A 729 -23.47 -4.01 -10.17
C ALA A 729 -23.48 -2.47 -10.20
N ASN A 730 -23.90 -1.82 -9.11
CA ASN A 730 -24.03 -0.36 -8.99
C ASN A 730 -23.07 0.23 -7.93
N THR A 731 -22.00 -0.47 -7.59
CA THR A 731 -20.92 0.01 -6.73
C THR A 731 -19.60 -0.09 -7.46
N SER A 732 -18.82 1.00 -7.54
CA SER A 732 -17.49 0.97 -8.19
C SER A 732 -16.37 0.59 -7.24
N TYR A 733 -16.63 0.55 -5.93
CA TYR A 733 -15.63 0.06 -4.99
C TYR A 733 -16.24 -0.83 -3.90
N THR A 734 -15.51 -1.88 -3.56
CA THR A 734 -15.85 -2.82 -2.49
C THR A 734 -14.67 -2.99 -1.55
N LEU A 735 -14.89 -2.80 -0.25
CA LEU A 735 -13.94 -3.14 0.78
C LEU A 735 -14.33 -4.48 1.44
N LEU A 736 -13.56 -5.51 1.14
CA LEU A 736 -13.66 -6.82 1.79
C LEU A 736 -12.75 -6.85 3.01
N MET A 737 -13.32 -6.75 4.21
CA MET A 737 -12.56 -7.02 5.43
C MET A 737 -12.49 -8.52 5.71
N ARG A 738 -11.79 -8.92 6.78
CA ARG A 738 -11.69 -10.31 7.24
C ARG A 738 -13.03 -11.07 7.16
N GLN A 739 -13.01 -12.24 6.52
CA GLN A 739 -14.18 -13.10 6.28
C GLN A 739 -14.10 -14.43 7.04
N LYS A 740 -15.26 -15.07 7.25
CA LYS A 740 -15.33 -16.42 7.81
C LYS A 740 -15.05 -17.48 6.74
N PRO A 741 -14.42 -18.62 7.07
CA PRO A 741 -14.17 -19.70 6.10
C PRO A 741 -15.43 -20.19 5.36
N ALA A 742 -16.58 -20.21 6.04
CA ALA A 742 -17.84 -20.70 5.48
C ALA A 742 -18.34 -19.92 4.25
N VAL A 743 -18.14 -18.60 4.23
CA VAL A 743 -18.61 -17.70 3.13
C VAL A 743 -17.52 -17.43 2.09
N MET A 744 -16.28 -17.84 2.37
CA MET A 744 -15.11 -17.47 1.56
C MET A 744 -15.19 -17.98 0.12
N LYS A 745 -15.84 -19.13 -0.12
CA LYS A 745 -16.01 -19.64 -1.48
C LYS A 745 -16.88 -18.70 -2.31
N ASN A 746 -18.03 -18.29 -1.78
CA ASN A 746 -18.96 -17.39 -2.46
C ASN A 746 -18.32 -16.00 -2.69
N VAL A 747 -17.58 -15.49 -1.69
CA VAL A 747 -16.79 -14.25 -1.82
C VAL A 747 -15.73 -14.39 -2.92
N GLN A 748 -14.97 -15.49 -2.94
CA GLN A 748 -13.95 -15.73 -3.96
C GLN A 748 -14.55 -15.76 -5.37
N ASP A 749 -15.64 -16.49 -5.55
CA ASP A 749 -16.30 -16.66 -6.85
C ASP A 749 -16.94 -15.35 -7.33
N THR A 750 -17.59 -14.59 -6.44
CA THR A 750 -18.28 -13.33 -6.79
C THR A 750 -17.31 -12.20 -7.17
N PHE A 751 -16.18 -12.10 -6.46
CA PHE A 751 -15.20 -11.02 -6.66
C PHE A 751 -13.96 -11.46 -7.45
N TYR A 752 -13.99 -12.66 -8.06
CA TYR A 752 -12.88 -13.22 -8.84
C TYR A 752 -11.53 -13.18 -8.12
N LEU A 753 -11.52 -13.49 -6.82
CA LEU A 753 -10.31 -13.42 -6.00
C LEU A 753 -9.34 -14.54 -6.35
N SER A 754 -8.06 -14.20 -6.48
CA SER A 754 -6.98 -15.17 -6.57
C SER A 754 -6.85 -16.00 -5.28
N ASN A 755 -6.18 -17.16 -5.38
CA ASN A 755 -5.92 -17.99 -4.20
C ASN A 755 -5.08 -17.26 -3.14
N ALA A 756 -4.17 -16.36 -3.55
CA ALA A 756 -3.37 -15.55 -2.63
C ALA A 756 -4.24 -14.54 -1.86
N GLU A 757 -5.14 -13.85 -2.56
CA GLU A 757 -6.09 -12.90 -1.97
C GLU A 757 -7.05 -13.58 -0.99
N ARG A 758 -7.57 -14.75 -1.37
CA ARG A 758 -8.37 -15.58 -0.48
C ARG A 758 -7.65 -15.91 0.83
N ILE A 759 -6.39 -16.34 0.75
CA ILE A 759 -5.59 -16.64 1.93
C ILE A 759 -5.40 -15.37 2.76
N SER A 760 -5.07 -14.24 2.12
CA SER A 760 -4.91 -12.95 2.80
C SER A 760 -6.17 -12.56 3.59
N LEU A 761 -7.37 -12.65 3.01
CA LEU A 761 -8.63 -12.36 3.70
C LEU A 761 -8.95 -13.31 4.88
N LEU A 762 -8.55 -14.58 4.80
CA LEU A 762 -8.73 -15.55 5.89
C LEU A 762 -7.77 -15.28 7.05
N THR A 763 -6.56 -14.80 6.75
CA THR A 763 -5.52 -14.51 7.75
C THR A 763 -5.46 -13.05 8.19
N ALA A 764 -6.26 -12.17 7.58
CA ALA A 764 -6.27 -10.73 7.84
C ALA A 764 -6.48 -10.42 9.33
N GLU A 765 -5.73 -9.44 9.84
CA GLU A 765 -5.95 -8.90 11.18
C GLU A 765 -7.15 -7.93 11.22
N VAL A 766 -7.49 -7.46 12.42
CA VAL A 766 -8.54 -6.43 12.58
C VAL A 766 -8.08 -5.14 11.88
N GLY A 767 -8.91 -4.62 10.97
CA GLY A 767 -8.59 -3.45 10.15
C GLY A 767 -7.81 -3.77 8.87
N GLU A 768 -7.62 -5.04 8.53
CA GLU A 768 -7.03 -5.48 7.26
C GLU A 768 -8.08 -6.10 6.33
N GLY A 769 -7.83 -6.01 5.03
CA GLY A 769 -8.74 -6.50 4.00
C GLY A 769 -8.22 -6.30 2.59
N ILE A 770 -9.12 -6.43 1.62
CA ILE A 770 -8.89 -6.17 0.21
C ILE A 770 -9.84 -5.06 -0.23
N LEU A 771 -9.28 -4.05 -0.86
CA LEU A 771 -9.99 -2.99 -1.55
C LEU A 771 -10.05 -3.33 -3.03
N LEU A 772 -11.26 -3.42 -3.56
CA LEU A 772 -11.57 -3.52 -4.98
C LEU A 772 -12.05 -2.14 -5.42
N MET A 773 -11.43 -1.55 -6.44
CA MET A 773 -11.86 -0.29 -7.06
C MET A 773 -11.81 -0.44 -8.57
N ASP A 774 -12.97 -0.32 -9.22
CA ASP A 774 -13.18 -0.68 -10.62
C ASP A 774 -12.60 -2.10 -10.89
N ASP A 775 -11.58 -2.23 -11.72
CA ASP A 775 -10.94 -3.53 -12.05
C ASP A 775 -9.65 -3.81 -11.25
N GLU A 776 -9.35 -3.01 -10.22
CA GLU A 776 -8.10 -3.13 -9.45
C GLU A 776 -8.35 -3.71 -8.05
N HIS A 777 -7.57 -4.73 -7.68
CA HIS A 777 -7.55 -5.28 -6.34
C HIS A 777 -6.30 -4.82 -5.60
N SER A 778 -6.44 -4.46 -4.33
CA SER A 778 -5.32 -4.06 -3.48
C SER A 778 -5.58 -4.46 -2.04
N GLU A 779 -4.65 -5.21 -1.46
CA GLU A 779 -4.63 -5.42 -0.02
C GLU A 779 -4.51 -4.06 0.69
N ILE A 780 -5.30 -3.85 1.74
CA ILE A 780 -5.39 -2.60 2.47
C ILE A 780 -5.37 -2.81 3.99
N LYS A 781 -4.63 -1.93 4.66
CA LYS A 781 -4.55 -1.82 6.11
C LYS A 781 -5.05 -0.46 6.57
N ILE A 782 -6.11 -0.45 7.37
CA ILE A 782 -6.73 0.75 7.92
C ILE A 782 -5.88 1.28 9.08
N ILE A 783 -5.33 2.48 8.92
CA ILE A 783 -4.46 3.13 9.90
C ILE A 783 -4.96 4.55 10.19
N ALA A 784 -4.94 4.91 11.47
CA ALA A 784 -5.31 6.23 11.97
C ALA A 784 -4.13 6.83 12.75
N SER A 785 -4.01 8.16 12.69
CA SER A 785 -3.17 8.92 13.61
C SER A 785 -3.65 8.76 15.06
N GLU A 786 -2.82 9.11 16.04
CA GLU A 786 -3.23 9.01 17.45
C GLU A 786 -4.48 9.84 17.76
N GLU A 787 -4.58 11.05 17.20
CA GLU A 787 -5.70 11.94 17.40
C GLU A 787 -6.97 11.44 16.72
N GLU A 788 -6.87 10.93 15.49
CA GLU A 788 -7.99 10.23 14.83
C GLU A 788 -8.43 9.02 15.67
N HIS A 789 -7.49 8.20 16.15
CA HIS A 789 -7.78 7.04 16.99
C HIS A 789 -8.50 7.42 18.30
N LYS A 790 -7.99 8.43 19.00
CA LYS A 790 -8.63 8.99 20.21
C LYS A 790 -10.05 9.46 19.90
N LEU A 791 -10.27 9.96 18.68
CA LEU A 791 -11.55 10.47 18.23
C LEU A 791 -12.58 9.37 17.97
N ILE A 792 -12.17 8.27 17.33
CA ILE A 792 -13.08 7.23 16.82
C ILE A 792 -13.17 5.96 17.69
N THR A 793 -12.23 5.75 18.62
CA THR A 793 -12.22 4.53 19.44
C THR A 793 -13.50 4.37 20.26
N THR A 794 -14.04 3.15 20.25
CA THR A 794 -15.22 2.74 21.03
C THR A 794 -14.86 1.80 22.18
N LYS A 795 -13.58 1.46 22.35
CA LYS A 795 -13.17 0.52 23.39
C LYS A 795 -13.39 1.16 24.77
N PRO A 796 -14.20 0.53 25.65
CA PRO A 796 -14.55 1.10 26.94
C PRO A 796 -13.33 1.46 27.80
N ASP A 797 -12.34 0.55 27.86
CA ASP A 797 -11.11 0.76 28.66
C ASP A 797 -10.31 1.98 28.19
N GLU A 798 -10.17 2.16 26.87
CA GLU A 798 -9.47 3.30 26.28
C GLU A 798 -10.23 4.62 26.52
N ILE A 799 -11.57 4.61 26.45
CA ILE A 799 -12.42 5.78 26.73
C ILE A 799 -12.32 6.19 28.21
N LEU A 800 -12.33 5.21 29.13
CA LEU A 800 -12.18 5.47 30.56
C LEU A 800 -10.83 6.12 30.88
N GLU A 801 -9.74 5.65 30.26
CA GLU A 801 -8.43 6.29 30.39
C GLU A 801 -8.41 7.73 29.84
N GLN A 802 -9.07 7.98 28.71
CA GLN A 802 -9.17 9.33 28.12
C GLN A 802 -9.95 10.29 29.02
N ASN A 803 -11.11 9.86 29.53
CA ASN A 803 -11.94 10.67 30.44
C ASN A 803 -11.21 10.96 31.75
N SER A 804 -10.45 9.98 32.26
CA SER A 804 -9.59 10.14 33.44
C SER A 804 -8.44 11.14 33.22
N LYS A 805 -7.93 11.27 31.98
CA LYS A 805 -6.92 12.26 31.59
C LYS A 805 -7.52 13.66 31.41
N LYS A 806 -8.71 13.78 30.80
CA LYS A 806 -9.43 15.06 30.62
C LYS A 806 -9.90 15.68 31.95
N GLN A 807 -10.46 14.88 32.86
CA GLN A 807 -10.85 15.36 34.20
C GLN A 807 -9.66 15.84 35.06
N LYS A 808 -8.44 15.42 34.74
CA LYS A 808 -7.21 15.96 35.37
C LYS A 808 -6.75 17.28 34.77
N GLN A 809 -7.17 17.63 33.55
CA GLN A 809 -6.80 18.86 32.84
C GLN A 809 -7.86 19.98 32.97
N GLU A 810 -9.14 19.65 33.23
CA GLU A 810 -10.26 20.61 33.26
C GLU A 810 -10.63 21.16 34.66
N LYS A 811 -9.73 21.15 35.65
CA LYS A 811 -9.96 21.99 36.85
C LYS A 811 -9.64 23.46 36.52
N PRO A 812 -10.57 24.41 36.70
CA PRO A 812 -10.43 25.77 36.18
C PRO A 812 -9.33 26.55 36.91
N LYS A 813 -8.49 27.25 36.15
CA LYS A 813 -7.66 28.37 36.64
C LYS A 813 -8.60 29.53 36.98
N LYS A 814 -8.77 29.83 38.28
CA LYS A 814 -9.27 31.16 38.70
C LYS A 814 -8.16 32.19 38.45
N VAL A 815 -8.51 33.23 37.69
CA VAL A 815 -7.75 34.47 37.55
C VAL A 815 -7.84 35.25 38.87
N SER A 816 -6.72 35.90 39.16
CA SER A 816 -6.31 36.70 40.31
C SER A 816 -7.32 37.72 40.83
N GLU A 817 -7.41 37.84 42.16
CA GLU A 817 -7.20 39.11 42.86
C GLU A 817 -6.91 38.89 44.37
N LEU A 818 -5.79 39.47 44.81
CA LEU A 818 -5.41 39.96 46.15
C LEU A 818 -5.58 39.04 47.39
N LYS A 819 -4.44 38.76 48.05
CA LYS A 819 -4.32 38.08 49.37
C LYS A 819 -5.02 38.89 50.49
N PRO A 820 -5.42 38.23 51.61
CA PRO A 820 -4.48 38.16 52.73
C PRO A 820 -4.40 36.78 53.44
N LEU A 821 -3.27 36.69 54.15
CA LEU A 821 -2.77 35.78 55.18
C LEU A 821 -3.65 34.64 55.74
N GLY A 822 -3.00 33.48 55.89
CA GLY A 822 -3.10 32.66 57.11
C GLY A 822 -3.87 31.34 56.99
N ALA A 823 -3.17 30.25 56.66
CA ALA A 823 -3.28 28.92 57.28
C ALA A 823 -2.59 27.86 56.40
N GLU A 824 -1.53 27.26 56.93
CA GLU A 824 -0.84 26.10 56.33
C GLU A 824 -1.79 24.89 56.24
N LYS A 825 -1.74 24.15 55.12
CA LYS A 825 -2.35 22.81 54.99
C LYS A 825 -1.27 21.73 55.18
N PRO A 826 -1.59 20.63 55.88
CA PRO A 826 -0.59 19.70 56.41
C PRO A 826 0.05 18.85 55.31
N LEU A 827 1.37 18.63 55.44
CA LEU A 827 2.17 17.73 54.61
C LEU A 827 1.64 16.29 54.72
N VAL A 828 1.17 15.72 53.60
CA VAL A 828 0.83 14.29 53.52
C VAL A 828 2.11 13.47 53.63
N LYS A 829 2.27 12.72 54.72
CA LYS A 829 3.42 11.86 55.00
C LYS A 829 3.40 10.65 54.06
N ILE A 830 4.36 10.55 53.14
CA ILE A 830 4.56 9.41 52.23
C ILE A 830 5.30 8.31 52.99
N SER A 831 4.80 7.07 52.95
CA SER A 831 5.33 5.95 53.75
C SER A 831 6.11 4.89 52.96
N VAL A 832 6.50 5.20 51.71
CA VAL A 832 7.17 4.25 50.81
C VAL A 832 8.60 4.62 50.48
N ASP A 833 9.48 3.62 50.48
CA ASP A 833 10.85 3.72 50.00
C ASP A 833 10.92 3.76 48.45
N GLU A 834 11.25 4.92 47.91
CA GLU A 834 11.38 5.13 46.46
C GLU A 834 12.37 4.17 45.76
N ASN A 835 13.34 3.61 46.50
CA ASN A 835 14.40 2.78 45.95
C ASN A 835 14.08 1.27 45.93
N LYS A 836 12.97 0.84 46.54
CA LYS A 836 12.62 -0.60 46.63
C LYS A 836 12.37 -1.25 45.27
N GLY A 837 11.91 -0.49 44.28
CA GLY A 837 11.72 -0.92 42.88
C GLY A 837 10.54 -1.87 42.65
N PHE A 838 10.01 -2.52 43.69
CA PHE A 838 9.00 -3.56 43.62
C PHE A 838 7.96 -3.42 44.75
N TYR A 839 6.69 -3.23 44.37
CA TYR A 839 5.57 -3.13 45.29
C TYR A 839 4.37 -3.93 44.81
N LYS A 840 3.71 -4.65 45.73
CA LYS A 840 2.37 -5.16 45.49
C LYS A 840 1.39 -3.99 45.57
N HIS A 841 0.55 -3.84 44.56
CA HIS A 841 -0.40 -2.73 44.51
C HIS A 841 -1.37 -2.74 45.70
N LYS A 842 -1.73 -3.92 46.21
CA LYS A 842 -2.63 -4.07 47.37
C LYS A 842 -2.02 -3.63 48.71
N ASP A 843 -0.69 -3.53 48.80
CA ASP A 843 0.02 -3.16 50.02
C ASP A 843 0.25 -1.63 50.13
N LEU A 844 -0.24 -0.85 49.16
CA LEU A 844 0.02 0.58 49.05
C LEU A 844 -1.25 1.43 49.21
N LYS A 845 -1.11 2.56 49.93
CA LYS A 845 -2.16 3.59 49.99
C LYS A 845 -2.15 4.42 48.72
N LEU A 846 -3.30 4.97 48.33
CA LEU A 846 -3.46 5.83 47.15
C LEU A 846 -2.44 6.98 47.02
N PRO A 847 -2.03 7.69 48.10
CA PRO A 847 -0.98 8.70 48.02
C PRO A 847 0.39 8.13 47.60
N ASP A 848 0.75 6.96 48.14
CA ASP A 848 2.01 6.28 47.85
C ASP A 848 2.05 5.75 46.41
N ILE A 849 0.93 5.20 45.91
CA ILE A 849 0.80 4.76 44.51
C ILE A 849 1.02 5.96 43.57
N LYS A 850 0.37 7.09 43.85
CA LYS A 850 0.53 8.32 43.06
C LYS A 850 1.97 8.85 43.12
N TYR A 851 2.62 8.77 44.28
CA TYR A 851 4.02 9.15 44.45
C TYR A 851 4.95 8.26 43.62
N LEU A 852 4.81 6.93 43.71
CA LEU A 852 5.64 5.97 42.98
C LEU A 852 5.44 6.06 41.45
N ILE A 853 4.21 6.24 40.97
CA ILE A 853 3.95 6.47 39.53
C ILE A 853 4.67 7.74 39.03
N LYS A 854 4.65 8.83 39.83
CA LYS A 854 5.44 10.05 39.50
C LYS A 854 6.94 9.79 39.46
N LYS A 855 7.43 8.79 40.20
CA LYS A 855 8.85 8.37 40.21
C LYS A 855 9.15 7.26 39.19
N ASN A 856 8.36 7.16 38.12
CA ASN A 856 8.53 6.24 36.98
C ASN A 856 8.32 4.74 37.28
N TYR A 857 7.55 4.39 38.33
CA TYR A 857 7.06 3.02 38.49
C TYR A 857 5.96 2.72 37.45
N LYS A 858 6.06 1.57 36.80
CA LYS A 858 5.07 1.04 35.84
C LYS A 858 4.16 0.03 36.54
N GLN A 859 2.87 0.12 36.30
CA GLN A 859 1.90 -0.83 36.82
C GLN A 859 1.81 -2.03 35.86
N SER A 860 2.00 -3.25 36.38
CA SER A 860 1.99 -4.48 35.58
C SER A 860 1.28 -5.60 36.34
N ARG A 861 0.40 -6.33 35.65
CA ARG A 861 -0.23 -7.54 36.19
C ARG A 861 0.65 -8.73 35.86
N ASN A 862 1.16 -9.43 36.88
CA ASN A 862 2.10 -10.52 36.72
C ASN A 862 1.66 -11.77 37.49
N ILE A 863 2.01 -12.95 36.97
CA ILE A 863 1.81 -14.23 37.63
C ILE A 863 3.03 -14.52 38.51
N ASN A 864 2.85 -14.63 39.83
CA ASN A 864 3.94 -14.93 40.77
C ASN A 864 4.34 -16.42 40.76
N ILE A 865 5.40 -16.78 41.48
CA ILE A 865 5.90 -18.16 41.63
C ILE A 865 4.90 -19.10 42.34
N SER A 866 3.86 -18.56 42.98
CA SER A 866 2.73 -19.33 43.52
C SER A 866 1.62 -19.60 42.47
N GLY A 867 1.75 -19.06 41.26
CA GLY A 867 0.80 -19.22 40.17
C GLY A 867 -0.42 -18.28 40.24
N ARG A 868 -0.41 -17.25 41.11
CA ARG A 868 -1.50 -16.26 41.22
C ARG A 868 -1.18 -15.01 40.40
N SER A 869 -2.18 -14.49 39.70
CA SER A 869 -2.08 -13.23 38.94
C SER A 869 -2.43 -12.04 39.84
N GLU A 870 -1.45 -11.20 40.15
CA GLU A 870 -1.61 -10.01 41.00
C GLU A 870 -1.05 -8.75 40.31
N LEU A 871 -1.45 -7.58 40.80
CA LEU A 871 -1.05 -6.28 40.26
C LEU A 871 0.12 -5.71 41.06
N TYR A 872 1.17 -5.26 40.37
CA TYR A 872 2.40 -4.74 40.96
C TYR A 872 2.77 -3.37 40.39
N LEU A 873 3.45 -2.55 41.19
CA LEU A 873 4.20 -1.38 40.72
C LEU A 873 5.68 -1.74 40.66
N LEU A 874 6.25 -1.64 39.46
CA LEU A 874 7.61 -2.08 39.14
C LEU A 874 8.40 -0.94 38.51
N LYS A 875 9.62 -0.73 38.97
CA LYS A 875 10.58 0.18 38.36
C LYS A 875 11.80 -0.63 37.90
N PRO A 876 11.74 -1.25 36.70
CA PRO A 876 12.85 -2.02 36.18
C PRO A 876 14.07 -1.11 35.95
N ARG A 877 15.27 -1.69 36.04
CA ARG A 877 16.50 -0.97 35.76
C ARG A 877 16.73 -0.86 34.24
N ARG A 878 17.65 0.00 33.81
CA ARG A 878 17.77 0.44 32.40
C ARG A 878 18.18 -0.74 31.51
N GLY A 879 17.29 -1.17 30.61
CA GLY A 879 17.55 -2.27 29.65
C GLY A 879 16.89 -3.62 29.98
N GLU A 880 16.21 -3.74 31.11
CA GLU A 880 15.54 -4.97 31.57
C GLU A 880 14.04 -4.99 31.22
N SER A 881 13.50 -6.16 30.89
CA SER A 881 12.05 -6.32 30.64
C SER A 881 11.27 -6.33 31.96
N LEU A 882 10.01 -5.85 31.94
CA LEU A 882 9.16 -5.84 33.13
C LEU A 882 8.92 -7.24 33.71
N GLU A 883 8.81 -8.27 32.85
CA GLU A 883 8.58 -9.66 33.28
C GLU A 883 9.84 -10.29 33.88
N HIS A 884 11.03 -9.97 33.34
CA HIS A 884 12.31 -10.44 33.87
C HIS A 884 12.59 -9.83 35.25
N PHE A 885 12.48 -8.51 35.37
CA PHE A 885 12.61 -7.79 36.64
C PHE A 885 11.62 -8.28 37.70
N PHE A 886 10.36 -8.48 37.30
CA PHE A 886 9.33 -8.99 38.19
C PHE A 886 9.71 -10.36 38.75
N LEU A 887 10.12 -11.30 37.88
CA LEU A 887 10.40 -12.67 38.28
C LEU A 887 11.62 -12.76 39.18
N ILE A 888 12.67 -11.97 38.91
CA ILE A 888 13.84 -11.85 39.80
C ILE A 888 13.40 -11.39 41.20
N LYS A 889 12.61 -10.31 41.28
CA LYS A 889 12.14 -9.76 42.55
C LYS A 889 11.18 -10.69 43.31
N ASP A 890 10.36 -11.45 42.60
CA ASP A 890 9.46 -12.43 43.21
C ASP A 890 10.22 -13.64 43.77
N ILE A 891 11.29 -14.09 43.10
CA ILE A 891 12.20 -15.14 43.60
C ILE A 891 13.05 -14.62 44.76
N GLU A 892 13.60 -13.40 44.67
CA GLU A 892 14.36 -12.75 45.75
C GLU A 892 13.53 -12.69 47.04
N ALA A 893 12.28 -12.21 46.96
CA ALA A 893 11.39 -12.09 48.10
C ALA A 893 11.05 -13.45 48.75
N TYR A 894 11.13 -14.54 47.98
CA TYR A 894 11.01 -15.89 48.51
C TYR A 894 12.31 -16.36 49.17
N LEU A 895 13.45 -16.21 48.49
CA LEU A 895 14.75 -16.64 49.00
C LEU A 895 15.17 -15.88 50.25
N GLN A 896 14.84 -14.60 50.39
CA GLN A 896 15.09 -13.80 51.61
C GLN A 896 14.45 -14.39 52.88
N LYS A 897 13.43 -15.26 52.74
CA LYS A 897 12.80 -15.96 53.88
C LYS A 897 13.43 -17.32 54.18
N HIS A 898 14.28 -17.82 53.29
CA HIS A 898 14.74 -19.21 53.28
C HIS A 898 16.26 -19.36 53.10
N ALA A 899 16.99 -18.26 52.95
CA ALA A 899 18.43 -18.21 52.75
C ALA A 899 19.07 -17.18 53.68
N ASP A 900 20.32 -17.43 54.06
CA ASP A 900 21.11 -16.60 54.98
C ASP A 900 21.50 -15.27 54.32
N LYS A 901 21.76 -15.30 53.01
CA LYS A 901 22.14 -14.13 52.23
C LYS A 901 21.60 -14.23 50.80
N VAL A 902 21.15 -13.11 50.22
CA VAL A 902 20.68 -13.02 48.83
C VAL A 902 21.24 -11.75 48.18
N GLU A 903 21.83 -11.88 47.00
CA GLU A 903 22.44 -10.80 46.20
C GLU A 903 21.91 -10.84 44.76
N LEU A 904 21.66 -9.68 44.16
CA LEU A 904 21.17 -9.53 42.79
C LEU A 904 22.21 -8.89 41.88
N PHE A 905 22.32 -9.37 40.64
CA PHE A 905 23.29 -8.86 39.66
C PHE A 905 22.65 -8.59 38.29
N GLU A 906 23.23 -7.64 37.55
CA GLU A 906 22.75 -7.19 36.23
C GLU A 906 23.69 -7.53 35.07
N THR A 907 24.83 -8.18 35.35
CA THR A 907 25.96 -8.28 34.41
C THR A 907 26.30 -9.74 34.08
N THR A 908 27.55 -10.06 33.76
CA THR A 908 28.03 -11.40 33.39
C THR A 908 27.88 -12.44 34.50
N LYS A 909 27.50 -12.02 35.71
CA LYS A 909 27.17 -12.87 36.87
C LYS A 909 25.72 -13.40 36.80
N PRO A 910 25.39 -14.50 37.51
CA PRO A 910 24.01 -14.96 37.64
C PRO A 910 23.08 -13.90 38.24
N ASP A 911 21.83 -13.87 37.77
CA ASP A 911 20.83 -12.87 38.17
C ASP A 911 20.61 -12.83 39.70
N ILE A 912 20.65 -13.99 40.37
CA ILE A 912 20.52 -14.11 41.83
C ILE A 912 21.60 -15.05 42.35
N ILE A 913 22.29 -14.63 43.41
CA ILE A 913 23.16 -15.50 44.20
C ILE A 913 22.60 -15.54 45.62
N PHE A 914 22.54 -16.73 46.22
CA PHE A 914 22.10 -16.87 47.61
C PHE A 914 22.92 -17.91 48.36
N GLU A 915 22.91 -17.83 49.68
CA GLU A 915 23.68 -18.71 50.56
C GLU A 915 22.77 -19.39 51.58
N ILE A 916 22.96 -20.69 51.77
CA ILE A 916 22.25 -21.49 52.78
C ILE A 916 23.28 -22.37 53.48
N ASN A 917 23.39 -22.27 54.80
CA ASN A 917 24.30 -23.06 55.65
C ASN A 917 25.76 -22.99 55.17
N GLY A 918 26.25 -21.82 54.76
CA GLY A 918 27.62 -21.61 54.29
C GLY A 918 27.90 -22.02 52.83
N LYS A 919 26.89 -22.52 52.10
CA LYS A 919 27.01 -22.96 50.70
C LYS A 919 26.33 -21.99 49.75
N ARG A 920 27.05 -21.54 48.71
CA ARG A 920 26.57 -20.55 47.73
C ARG A 920 25.89 -21.22 46.53
N TYR A 921 24.76 -20.66 46.13
CA TYR A 921 23.93 -21.11 45.02
C TYR A 921 23.64 -19.96 44.06
N ALA A 922 23.42 -20.27 42.78
CA ALA A 922 23.13 -19.29 41.74
C ALA A 922 21.83 -19.59 40.97
N VAL A 923 21.10 -18.53 40.60
CA VAL A 923 19.88 -18.58 39.80
C VAL A 923 20.02 -17.67 38.59
N GLU A 924 19.69 -18.20 37.43
CA GLU A 924 19.57 -17.44 36.19
C GLU A 924 18.10 -17.41 35.74
N VAL A 925 17.55 -16.23 35.47
CA VAL A 925 16.12 -16.05 35.16
C VAL A 925 15.94 -15.76 33.68
N GLU A 926 15.06 -16.53 33.03
CA GLU A 926 14.90 -16.51 31.58
C GLU A 926 13.43 -16.34 31.16
N THR A 927 13.10 -15.21 30.54
CA THR A 927 11.71 -14.84 30.22
C THR A 927 11.32 -14.98 28.74
N GLY A 928 12.21 -15.51 27.88
CA GLY A 928 11.93 -15.73 26.45
C GLY A 928 12.86 -16.74 25.75
N LYS A 929 12.78 -16.82 24.41
CA LYS A 929 13.70 -17.65 23.58
C LYS A 929 15.02 -16.89 23.32
N ILE A 930 16.00 -16.98 24.22
CA ILE A 930 17.35 -16.43 23.98
C ILE A 930 18.20 -17.35 23.07
N LEU A 931 17.70 -18.52 22.66
CA LEU A 931 18.44 -19.46 21.81
C LEU A 931 18.71 -19.01 20.36
N THR A 932 18.27 -17.81 19.93
CA THR A 932 18.40 -17.37 18.53
C THR A 932 19.21 -16.09 18.30
N LYS A 933 19.52 -15.28 19.33
CA LYS A 933 20.22 -13.99 19.11
C LYS A 933 21.67 -13.92 19.59
N ASP A 934 22.10 -14.73 20.56
CA ASP A 934 23.50 -14.65 21.03
C ASP A 934 23.97 -15.92 21.78
N LYS A 935 23.98 -17.07 21.09
CA LYS A 935 24.32 -18.39 21.68
C LYS A 935 25.67 -18.40 22.41
N ASN A 936 26.67 -17.69 21.88
CA ASN A 936 28.01 -17.65 22.45
C ASN A 936 28.03 -16.97 23.83
N LYS A 937 27.20 -15.94 24.05
CA LYS A 937 27.13 -15.24 25.34
C LYS A 937 26.50 -16.10 26.43
N LEU A 938 25.42 -16.83 26.09
CA LEU A 938 24.77 -17.77 27.01
C LEU A 938 25.69 -18.94 27.36
N GLN A 939 26.41 -19.48 26.37
CA GLN A 939 27.36 -20.58 26.57
C GLN A 939 28.51 -20.17 27.50
N ASN A 940 29.11 -19.00 27.29
CA ASN A 940 30.14 -18.45 28.18
C ASN A 940 29.61 -18.23 29.62
N LYS A 941 28.35 -17.81 29.77
CA LYS A 941 27.73 -17.62 31.09
C LYS A 941 27.55 -18.97 31.81
N ILE A 942 27.11 -20.01 31.10
CA ILE A 942 26.97 -21.37 31.66
C ILE A 942 28.32 -21.96 32.07
N GLU A 943 29.38 -21.76 31.27
CA GLU A 943 30.73 -22.23 31.61
C GLU A 943 31.24 -21.57 32.90
N ASN A 944 31.01 -20.27 33.07
CA ASN A 944 31.33 -19.57 34.32
C ASN A 944 30.53 -20.10 35.51
N LEU A 945 29.22 -20.37 35.33
CA LEU A 945 28.37 -20.92 36.38
C LEU A 945 28.84 -22.30 36.84
N LYS A 946 29.20 -23.18 35.89
CA LYS A 946 29.77 -24.50 36.20
C LYS A 946 31.10 -24.39 36.93
N LYS A 947 31.95 -23.45 36.54
CA LYS A 947 33.26 -23.25 37.16
C LYS A 947 33.16 -22.72 38.59
N GLU A 948 32.22 -21.82 38.87
CA GLU A 948 32.12 -21.12 40.16
C GLU A 948 31.17 -21.80 41.15
N TYR A 949 30.13 -22.51 40.67
CA TYR A 949 29.08 -23.09 41.50
C TYR A 949 28.91 -24.61 41.34
N ASP A 950 29.67 -25.27 40.46
CA ASP A 950 29.55 -26.69 40.14
C ASP A 950 28.10 -27.11 39.83
N ASN A 951 27.48 -27.92 40.69
CA ASN A 951 26.07 -28.35 40.57
C ASN A 951 25.07 -27.46 41.33
N ASN A 952 25.52 -26.41 42.00
CA ASN A 952 24.71 -25.56 42.89
C ASN A 952 24.08 -24.36 42.16
N TRP A 953 23.62 -24.55 40.92
CA TRP A 953 22.95 -23.50 40.15
C TRP A 953 21.82 -24.05 39.28
N PHE A 954 20.84 -23.21 38.95
CA PHE A 954 19.71 -23.59 38.10
C PHE A 954 19.08 -22.40 37.37
N PHE A 955 18.34 -22.71 36.31
CA PHE A 955 17.51 -21.75 35.57
C PHE A 955 16.09 -21.65 36.14
N VAL A 956 15.48 -20.47 36.07
CA VAL A 956 14.04 -20.28 36.24
C VAL A 956 13.43 -19.66 34.99
N VAL A 957 12.51 -20.38 34.34
CA VAL A 957 11.85 -19.93 33.10
C VAL A 957 10.38 -19.59 33.30
N THR A 958 9.85 -18.66 32.51
CA THR A 958 8.44 -18.20 32.62
C THR A 958 7.39 -19.24 32.25
N ASN A 959 7.70 -20.19 31.34
CA ASN A 959 6.75 -21.18 30.82
C ASN A 959 7.40 -22.53 30.44
N TYR A 960 6.62 -23.63 30.45
CA TYR A 960 7.04 -25.00 30.09
C TYR A 960 7.62 -25.12 28.69
N ARG A 961 7.18 -24.26 27.75
CA ARG A 961 7.67 -24.24 26.36
C ARG A 961 9.17 -23.96 26.25
N PHE A 962 9.76 -23.30 27.25
CA PHE A 962 11.21 -23.03 27.30
C PHE A 962 11.96 -24.04 28.18
N ALA A 963 11.26 -24.69 29.11
CA ALA A 963 11.87 -25.60 30.06
C ALA A 963 12.60 -26.78 29.39
N SER A 964 12.08 -27.31 28.28
CA SER A 964 12.72 -28.41 27.55
C SER A 964 14.08 -28.01 26.96
N SER A 965 14.21 -26.80 26.43
CA SER A 965 15.46 -26.32 25.82
C SER A 965 16.51 -25.97 26.87
N TYR A 966 16.12 -25.36 28.00
CA TYR A 966 17.05 -25.02 29.06
C TYR A 966 17.42 -26.22 29.95
N ASN A 967 16.55 -27.22 30.08
CA ASN A 967 16.88 -28.48 30.77
C ASN A 967 18.05 -29.24 30.13
N GLN A 968 18.32 -29.02 28.82
CA GLN A 968 19.49 -29.60 28.14
C GLN A 968 20.80 -28.90 28.55
N LEU A 969 20.74 -27.68 29.09
CA LEU A 969 21.88 -26.84 29.42
C LEU A 969 22.22 -26.87 30.92
N GLY A 970 21.21 -27.02 31.77
CA GLY A 970 21.34 -27.10 33.23
C GLY A 970 19.99 -27.37 33.89
N LYS A 971 20.00 -27.59 35.21
CA LYS A 971 18.76 -27.82 35.96
C LYS A 971 17.82 -26.63 35.76
N THR A 972 16.57 -26.87 35.35
CA THR A 972 15.61 -25.79 35.07
C THR A 972 14.30 -25.98 35.84
N PHE A 973 13.83 -24.92 36.48
CA PHE A 973 12.51 -24.82 37.09
C PHE A 973 11.61 -23.91 36.26
N THR A 974 10.32 -24.22 36.21
CA THR A 974 9.32 -23.30 35.67
C THR A 974 8.77 -22.43 36.78
N ARG A 975 8.43 -21.17 36.48
CA ARG A 975 7.82 -20.22 37.43
C ARG A 975 6.70 -20.83 38.25
N LYS A 976 5.78 -21.57 37.62
CA LYS A 976 4.61 -22.20 38.30
C LYS A 976 4.99 -23.36 39.23
N ASN A 977 6.10 -24.05 38.97
CA ASN A 977 6.52 -25.23 39.75
C ASN A 977 7.69 -24.94 40.70
N PHE A 978 8.23 -23.72 40.70
CA PHE A 978 9.41 -23.33 41.48
C PHE A 978 9.26 -23.69 42.97
N LEU A 979 8.16 -23.29 43.60
CA LEU A 979 7.89 -23.57 45.03
C LEU A 979 7.80 -25.07 45.36
N LYS A 980 7.49 -25.93 44.38
CA LYS A 980 7.42 -27.39 44.58
C LYS A 980 8.76 -28.09 44.33
N GLN A 981 9.55 -27.58 43.39
CA GLN A 981 10.76 -28.23 42.89
C GLN A 981 12.02 -27.78 43.64
N PHE A 982 12.10 -26.49 44.00
CA PHE A 982 13.27 -25.92 44.65
C PHE A 982 13.59 -26.56 46.01
N PRO A 983 12.65 -26.72 46.96
CA PRO A 983 12.95 -27.35 48.25
C PRO A 983 13.37 -28.83 48.13
N LYS A 984 12.87 -29.54 47.11
CA LYS A 984 13.25 -30.93 46.84
C LYS A 984 14.65 -31.01 46.26
N TRP A 985 15.00 -30.08 45.38
CA TRP A 985 16.34 -30.01 44.79
C TRP A 985 17.37 -29.67 45.86
N LEU A 986 17.10 -28.68 46.71
CA LEU A 986 17.99 -28.27 47.80
C LEU A 986 18.29 -29.39 48.80
N LYS A 987 17.36 -30.33 49.03
CA LYS A 987 17.61 -31.51 49.88
C LYS A 987 18.53 -32.55 49.24
N ASN A 988 18.67 -32.52 47.92
CA ASN A 988 19.42 -33.49 47.13
C ASN A 988 20.79 -32.95 46.65
N THR A 989 21.15 -31.74 47.04
CA THR A 989 22.36 -31.00 46.63
C THR A 989 23.05 -30.38 47.83
#